data_AF-A0A2N1HVY1-F1
#
_entry.id   AF-A0A2N1HVY1-F1
#
_cell.length_a   1.000
_cell.length_b   1.000
_cell.length_c   1.000
_cell.angle_alpha   90.00
_cell.angle_beta   90.00
_cell.angle_gamma   90.00
#
_symmetry.space_group_name_H-M   'P 1'
#
loop_
_entity.id
_entity.type
_entity.pdbx_description
1 polymer ?
#
loop_
_entity_poly.entity_id
_entity_poly.type
_entity_poly.pdbx_seq_one_letter_code
_entity_poly.pdbx_strand_id
1 'polypeptide(L)'
;MKYLKFSLIAVAVIGLNGCLLEGDDGSNGVEGEIGQTGADGQNGSPGANSLVKQTNLAVGDTNCPNSGVQFDSGIDTDASGSLEISEITNTSYVCVSGVTSVSSTQLLSSLNNDWFIDGAALVSENKNTWLTATSGTGVQSNLPDTQQVTSYATNSSAQQAALIQQLKGSAKNVILFVGDGMGVSTVTASRILEGQLNGQLGEENSLSFDRFPFAGLAKTYNVDAQTPDSAGTMTAMVSGVKTDVGVIGVDEDIVRGDCSTVAGNELITALELAELAGKSTGIISTARITHATPAATYAKSADRNWEDISDMPDAAVTAGCKDIAEQLINFEVNLEARFDGVDVNGLEVVFGGGRRHFLPKDAAFNSPDAASNVEGDRTDGRDLTAEWSSTYPAGSYVFDQTGFDAIDTNIATNVFGLFNESHMQYEADRSNDIAGEPSIAEMTRKAIAILDNNPKGFFLSVESGRIDHSHHAGSAYGALTDTIAFSEAIAIADEMTNDEDTLIIVTADHGHVFTIAGYPKRGNPILGKVIGVGQTEATLAADDKPYTTLGYTNGRGFQNLGNEITNADAAYAMPIAAGRHDLTEVNTESSGFHQEALVPLTSETHSGEDVGIYAKGPGAFLVNGTNEQHMIYHVMDFASDLTGKANSNL
;
A
#
# COMPACT_ATOMS: atom_id res chain seq x y z
N MET A 1 8.83 20.52 -14.85
CA MET A 1 9.71 21.30 -15.76
C MET A 1 11.13 20.77 -15.59
N LYS A 2 11.80 20.46 -16.71
CA LYS A 2 13.17 19.94 -16.78
C LYS A 2 14.18 20.85 -16.07
N TYR A 3 14.82 20.35 -15.01
CA TYR A 3 16.15 20.80 -14.59
C TYR A 3 17.03 19.60 -14.31
N LEU A 4 17.99 19.39 -15.22
CA LEU A 4 19.13 18.50 -15.03
C LEU A 4 19.84 18.86 -13.73
N LYS A 5 20.09 17.86 -12.87
CA LYS A 5 21.18 17.89 -11.91
C LYS A 5 22.15 16.76 -12.21
N PHE A 6 23.01 17.00 -13.22
CA PHE A 6 24.33 16.39 -13.21
C PHE A 6 25.13 17.04 -12.09
N SER A 7 25.44 16.30 -11.03
CA SER A 7 26.44 16.70 -10.05
C SER A 7 27.09 15.47 -9.42
N LEU A 8 27.94 14.82 -10.21
CA LEU A 8 29.05 14.00 -9.71
C LEU A 8 30.26 14.23 -10.62
N ILE A 9 30.80 15.44 -10.51
CA ILE A 9 32.18 15.72 -10.91
C ILE A 9 32.85 16.37 -9.70
N ALA A 10 33.58 15.56 -8.95
CA ALA A 10 34.94 15.85 -8.52
C ALA A 10 35.47 14.72 -7.65
N VAL A 11 36.75 14.40 -7.84
CA VAL A 11 37.60 13.49 -7.04
C VAL A 11 37.66 12.04 -7.54
N ALA A 12 38.33 11.88 -8.69
CA ALA A 12 39.23 10.76 -8.94
C ALA A 12 40.30 11.17 -9.97
N VAL A 13 41.14 12.15 -9.62
CA VAL A 13 42.41 12.39 -10.33
C VAL A 13 43.54 12.03 -9.37
N ILE A 14 43.69 10.74 -9.09
CA ILE A 14 44.91 10.20 -8.48
C ILE A 14 45.17 8.88 -9.21
N GLY A 15 45.98 8.93 -10.27
CA GLY A 15 46.34 7.73 -11.03
C GLY A 15 46.78 7.92 -12.48
N LEU A 16 47.06 9.13 -12.98
CA LEU A 16 47.68 9.31 -14.29
C LEU A 16 49.21 9.22 -14.18
N ASN A 17 49.74 8.00 -14.11
CA ASN A 17 51.17 7.72 -14.34
C ASN A 17 51.42 7.29 -15.80
N GLY A 18 50.80 8.01 -16.76
CA GLY A 18 50.91 7.71 -18.20
C GLY A 18 51.40 8.86 -19.09
N CYS A 19 51.56 10.07 -18.56
CA CYS A 19 52.03 11.22 -19.36
C CYS A 19 53.56 11.24 -19.52
N LEU A 20 54.14 10.20 -20.13
CA LEU A 20 55.58 10.16 -20.45
C LEU A 20 55.88 9.96 -21.94
N LEU A 21 54.87 9.94 -22.81
CA LEU A 21 55.06 9.94 -24.26
C LEU A 21 54.54 11.26 -24.84
N GLU A 22 55.18 12.37 -24.46
CA GLU A 22 55.02 13.62 -25.21
C GLU A 22 55.56 13.41 -26.63
N GLY A 23 54.84 13.90 -27.65
CA GLY A 23 55.31 13.84 -29.03
C GLY A 23 56.65 14.57 -29.16
N ASP A 24 57.54 14.09 -30.03
CA ASP A 24 58.85 14.72 -30.24
C ASP A 24 58.67 16.20 -30.65
N ASP A 25 59.45 17.11 -30.06
CA ASP A 25 59.48 18.50 -30.50
C ASP A 25 60.00 18.57 -31.95
N GLY A 26 59.30 19.33 -32.80
CA GLY A 26 59.72 19.55 -34.18
C GLY A 26 61.09 20.23 -34.26
N SER A 27 61.82 20.01 -35.37
CA SER A 27 63.10 20.68 -35.58
C SER A 27 62.89 22.15 -35.93
N ASN A 28 63.65 23.08 -35.34
CA ASN A 28 63.61 24.50 -35.72
C ASN A 28 63.97 24.71 -37.21
N GLY A 29 63.30 25.66 -37.86
CA GLY A 29 63.66 26.10 -39.20
C GLY A 29 65.04 26.74 -39.25
N VAL A 30 65.64 26.78 -40.44
CA VAL A 30 66.99 27.35 -40.64
C VAL A 30 66.87 28.84 -40.95
N GLU A 31 67.64 29.69 -40.26
CA GLU A 31 67.62 31.14 -40.48
C GLU A 31 68.09 31.49 -41.92
N GLY A 32 67.29 32.27 -42.65
CA GLY A 32 67.59 32.64 -44.03
C GLY A 32 68.64 33.75 -44.13
N GLU A 33 69.40 33.79 -45.23
CA GLU A 33 70.29 34.91 -45.52
C GLU A 33 69.52 36.23 -45.72
N ILE A 34 70.18 37.36 -45.44
CA ILE A 34 69.58 38.71 -45.43
C ILE A 34 68.80 38.97 -46.72
N GLY A 35 67.48 39.04 -46.61
CA GLY A 35 66.54 39.35 -47.69
C GLY A 35 65.65 38.18 -48.15
N GLN A 36 65.80 36.96 -47.62
CA GLN A 36 64.92 35.82 -47.92
C GLN A 36 64.47 35.11 -46.64
N THR A 37 63.20 34.67 -46.59
CA THR A 37 62.67 33.88 -45.48
C THR A 37 63.29 32.48 -45.49
N GLY A 38 63.80 32.02 -44.35
CA GLY A 38 64.35 30.67 -44.19
C GLY A 38 63.29 29.58 -44.35
N ALA A 39 63.72 28.32 -44.54
CA ALA A 39 62.81 27.19 -44.67
C ALA A 39 62.21 26.80 -43.31
N ASP A 40 60.89 26.59 -43.27
CA ASP A 40 60.18 26.15 -42.08
C ASP A 40 60.71 24.80 -41.58
N GLY A 41 60.73 24.64 -40.26
CA GLY A 41 61.07 23.39 -39.60
C GLY A 41 60.03 22.29 -39.83
N GLN A 42 60.39 21.03 -39.63
CA GLN A 42 59.41 19.94 -39.66
C GLN A 42 58.68 19.81 -38.32
N ASN A 43 57.36 19.61 -38.39
CA ASN A 43 56.55 19.29 -37.22
C ASN A 43 56.99 17.96 -36.60
N GLY A 44 56.87 17.89 -35.28
CA GLY A 44 57.03 16.66 -34.51
C GLY A 44 55.97 15.59 -34.83
N SER A 45 56.23 14.35 -34.40
CA SER A 45 55.22 13.28 -34.49
C SER A 45 54.15 13.49 -33.41
N PRO A 46 52.85 13.30 -33.70
CA PRO A 46 51.80 13.32 -32.67
C PRO A 46 52.08 12.29 -31.58
N GLY A 47 51.82 12.64 -30.31
CA GLY A 47 51.87 11.69 -29.20
C GLY A 47 50.79 10.61 -29.30
N ALA A 48 50.97 9.50 -28.59
CA ALA A 48 50.00 8.40 -28.56
C ALA A 48 48.74 8.78 -27.76
N ASN A 49 47.58 8.28 -28.19
CA ASN A 49 46.31 8.56 -27.51
C ASN A 49 46.17 7.69 -26.26
N SER A 50 45.81 8.30 -25.14
CA SER A 50 45.36 7.58 -23.95
C SER A 50 43.84 7.41 -24.01
N LEU A 51 43.37 6.19 -23.87
CA LEU A 51 41.95 5.84 -23.91
C LEU A 51 41.48 5.28 -22.56
N VAL A 52 40.22 5.53 -22.25
CA VAL A 52 39.52 4.95 -21.10
C VAL A 52 38.26 4.26 -21.60
N LYS A 53 38.08 2.99 -21.23
CA LYS A 53 36.88 2.19 -21.52
C LYS A 53 36.11 1.96 -20.23
N GLN A 54 34.81 2.20 -20.28
CA GLN A 54 33.88 1.97 -19.18
C GLN A 54 33.04 0.73 -19.46
N THR A 55 32.98 -0.20 -18.50
CA THR A 55 32.13 -1.39 -18.58
C THR A 55 31.24 -1.44 -17.32
N ASN A 56 29.92 -1.48 -17.50
CA ASN A 56 29.00 -1.66 -16.39
C ASN A 56 29.07 -3.10 -15.87
N LEU A 57 29.07 -3.27 -14.56
CA LEU A 57 29.13 -4.56 -13.87
C LEU A 57 27.75 -4.90 -13.31
N ALA A 58 27.33 -6.15 -13.43
CA ALA A 58 26.06 -6.62 -12.90
C ALA A 58 26.14 -6.84 -11.37
N VAL A 59 24.99 -6.90 -10.72
CA VAL A 59 24.87 -7.40 -9.34
C VAL A 59 25.38 -8.85 -9.30
N GLY A 60 26.18 -9.19 -8.29
CA GLY A 60 26.85 -10.49 -8.17
C GLY A 60 28.22 -10.58 -8.85
N ASP A 61 28.75 -9.48 -9.41
CA ASP A 61 30.11 -9.44 -9.94
C ASP A 61 31.16 -9.71 -8.86
N THR A 62 32.21 -10.46 -9.20
CA THR A 62 33.25 -10.90 -8.23
C THR A 62 34.05 -9.75 -7.63
N ASN A 63 34.12 -8.60 -8.29
CA ASN A 63 34.87 -7.42 -7.84
C ASN A 63 33.93 -6.35 -7.26
N CYS A 64 32.71 -6.23 -7.77
CA CYS A 64 31.66 -5.37 -7.24
C CYS A 64 30.36 -6.16 -6.98
N PRO A 65 30.23 -6.84 -5.82
CA PRO A 65 29.09 -7.72 -5.52
C PRO A 65 27.72 -7.04 -5.62
N ASN A 66 27.66 -5.72 -5.38
CA ASN A 66 26.42 -4.95 -5.37
C ASN A 66 26.24 -4.11 -6.65
N SER A 67 26.80 -4.54 -7.79
CA SER A 67 26.91 -3.75 -9.03
C SER A 67 28.00 -2.67 -8.96
N GLY A 68 28.38 -2.15 -10.12
CA GLY A 68 29.42 -1.12 -10.23
C GLY A 68 29.85 -0.85 -11.66
N VAL A 69 30.98 -0.17 -11.79
CA VAL A 69 31.58 0.18 -13.07
C VAL A 69 33.07 -0.15 -13.04
N GLN A 70 33.52 -0.90 -14.04
CA GLN A 70 34.93 -1.14 -14.32
C GLN A 70 35.45 -0.07 -15.28
N PHE A 71 36.59 0.52 -14.94
CA PHE A 71 37.34 1.44 -15.78
C PHE A 71 38.66 0.80 -16.20
N ASP A 72 38.83 0.62 -17.50
CA ASP A 72 40.08 0.18 -18.10
C ASP A 72 40.77 1.37 -18.77
N SER A 73 42.07 1.55 -18.55
CA SER A 73 42.84 2.64 -19.15
C SER A 73 44.15 2.16 -19.75
N GLY A 74 44.54 2.77 -20.86
CA GLY A 74 45.72 2.36 -21.61
C GLY A 74 46.06 3.28 -22.76
N ILE A 75 47.18 3.00 -23.40
CA ILE A 75 47.67 3.75 -24.57
C ILE A 75 47.24 2.95 -25.81
N ASP A 76 46.54 3.61 -26.72
CA ASP A 76 46.17 3.08 -28.03
C ASP A 76 47.44 3.00 -28.89
N THR A 77 48.12 1.86 -28.79
CA THR A 77 49.44 1.63 -29.39
C THR A 77 49.35 1.29 -30.87
N ASP A 78 48.19 0.79 -31.31
CA ASP A 78 47.94 0.46 -32.71
C ASP A 78 47.15 1.54 -33.47
N ALA A 79 46.76 2.61 -32.77
CA ALA A 79 46.01 3.76 -33.29
C ALA A 79 44.64 3.36 -33.89
N SER A 80 44.01 2.32 -33.33
CA SER A 80 42.69 1.83 -33.75
C SER A 80 41.53 2.72 -33.32
N GLY A 81 41.75 3.60 -32.32
CA GLY A 81 40.70 4.42 -31.72
C GLY A 81 39.82 3.69 -30.71
N SER A 82 40.19 2.47 -30.33
CA SER A 82 39.50 1.64 -29.34
C SER A 82 40.51 1.00 -28.38
N LEU A 83 40.19 0.94 -27.09
CA LEU A 83 41.08 0.30 -26.12
C LEU A 83 40.89 -1.22 -26.13
N GLU A 84 41.83 -1.93 -26.73
CA GLU A 84 41.84 -3.39 -26.79
C GLU A 84 42.43 -4.01 -25.51
N ILE A 85 42.11 -5.28 -25.23
CA ILE A 85 42.51 -5.95 -23.97
C ILE A 85 44.03 -5.95 -23.77
N SER A 86 44.81 -6.08 -24.85
CA SER A 86 46.28 -6.05 -24.80
C SER A 86 46.88 -4.68 -24.49
N GLU A 87 46.08 -3.62 -24.58
CA GLU A 87 46.50 -2.23 -24.40
C GLU A 87 46.13 -1.69 -23.01
N ILE A 88 45.32 -2.43 -22.26
CA ILE A 88 44.92 -2.07 -20.89
C ILE A 88 46.13 -2.16 -19.97
N THR A 89 46.53 -1.02 -19.43
CA THR A 89 47.66 -0.89 -18.49
C THR A 89 47.21 -0.77 -17.05
N ASN A 90 45.95 -0.37 -16.81
CA ASN A 90 45.38 -0.25 -15.49
C ASN A 90 43.86 -0.47 -15.53
N THR A 91 43.36 -1.24 -14.55
CA THR A 91 41.94 -1.51 -14.34
C THR A 91 41.57 -1.08 -12.93
N SER A 92 40.50 -0.30 -12.80
CA SER A 92 39.94 0.12 -11.52
C SER A 92 38.43 -0.12 -11.46
N TYR A 93 37.91 -0.24 -10.25
CA TYR A 93 36.51 -0.54 -9.98
C TYR A 93 35.92 0.58 -9.13
N VAL A 94 34.73 1.04 -9.53
CA VAL A 94 33.87 1.89 -8.69
C VAL A 94 32.63 1.06 -8.39
N CYS A 95 32.63 0.43 -7.23
CA CYS A 95 31.52 -0.40 -6.79
C CYS A 95 30.44 0.44 -6.12
N VAL A 96 29.19 0.05 -6.32
CA VAL A 96 28.10 0.51 -5.46
C VAL A 96 28.37 -0.06 -4.07
N SER A 97 28.45 0.81 -3.07
CA SER A 97 28.65 0.39 -1.69
C SER A 97 27.49 -0.51 -1.27
N GLY A 98 27.79 -1.66 -0.68
CA GLY A 98 26.77 -2.41 0.06
C GLY A 98 26.32 -1.58 1.26
N VAL A 99 25.03 -1.63 1.55
CA VAL A 99 24.51 -1.11 2.82
C VAL A 99 24.97 -2.08 3.90
N THR A 100 26.06 -1.73 4.59
CA THR A 100 26.68 -2.56 5.66
C THR A 100 26.64 -1.85 7.02
N SER A 101 25.68 -0.94 7.17
CA SER A 101 25.33 -0.23 8.39
C SER A 101 24.00 0.46 8.14
N VAL A 102 23.09 0.45 9.12
CA VAL A 102 22.00 1.44 9.19
C VAL A 102 22.66 2.81 9.35
N SER A 103 23.02 3.45 8.25
CA SER A 103 23.25 4.87 8.33
C SER A 103 21.87 5.49 8.49
N SER A 104 21.81 6.52 9.32
CA SER A 104 20.63 7.37 9.45
C SER A 104 20.07 7.75 8.07
N THR A 105 20.85 7.70 6.99
CA THR A 105 20.48 8.05 5.61
C THR A 105 19.28 7.32 5.02
N GLN A 106 19.05 6.01 5.26
CA GLN A 106 17.87 5.30 4.71
C GLN A 106 16.58 5.65 5.47
N LEU A 107 16.64 5.69 6.79
CA LEU A 107 15.58 6.28 7.62
C LEU A 107 15.40 7.76 7.25
N LEU A 108 16.47 8.53 7.07
CA LEU A 108 16.43 9.95 6.71
C LEU A 108 15.92 10.16 5.28
N SER A 109 16.02 9.22 4.33
CA SER A 109 15.44 9.39 2.99
C SER A 109 13.92 9.16 3.02
N SER A 110 13.45 8.13 3.73
CA SER A 110 12.00 7.95 3.97
C SER A 110 11.41 9.06 4.86
N LEU A 111 12.19 9.62 5.78
CA LEU A 111 11.75 10.61 6.78
C LEU A 111 12.12 12.08 6.46
N ASN A 112 12.86 12.37 5.37
CA ASN A 112 13.18 13.75 4.93
C ASN A 112 12.96 13.99 3.43
N ASN A 113 12.11 13.19 2.78
CA ASN A 113 11.59 13.59 1.47
C ASN A 113 10.51 14.68 1.63
N ASP A 114 10.18 15.35 0.53
CA ASP A 114 9.25 16.47 0.52
C ASP A 114 7.85 16.06 1.01
N TRP A 115 7.38 14.85 0.66
CA TRP A 115 6.10 14.31 1.15
C TRP A 115 6.08 14.17 2.67
N PHE A 116 7.13 13.60 3.23
CA PHE A 116 7.24 13.40 4.66
C PHE A 116 7.25 14.75 5.42
N ILE A 117 7.99 15.73 4.89
CA ILE A 117 8.06 17.08 5.45
C ILE A 117 6.69 17.76 5.37
N ASP A 118 5.99 17.63 4.25
CA ASP A 118 4.67 18.19 4.04
C ASP A 118 3.62 17.53 4.96
N GLY A 119 3.64 16.22 5.11
CA GLY A 119 2.78 15.48 6.03
C GLY A 119 3.01 15.89 7.49
N ALA A 120 4.27 16.02 7.91
CA ALA A 120 4.63 16.51 9.25
C ALA A 120 4.20 17.99 9.47
N ALA A 121 4.30 18.82 8.43
CA ALA A 121 3.83 20.20 8.46
C ALA A 121 2.29 20.27 8.57
N LEU A 122 1.57 19.42 7.83
CA LEU A 122 0.11 19.34 7.87
C LEU A 122 -0.39 18.86 9.24
N VAL A 123 0.25 17.83 9.82
CA VAL A 123 -0.02 17.44 11.23
C VAL A 123 0.20 18.62 12.18
N SER A 124 1.26 19.40 11.96
CA SER A 124 1.55 20.60 12.77
C SER A 124 0.51 21.72 12.59
N GLU A 125 -0.03 21.89 11.38
CA GLU A 125 -1.10 22.83 11.07
C GLU A 125 -2.42 22.40 11.68
N ASN A 126 -2.84 21.15 11.49
CA ASN A 126 -4.06 20.57 12.05
C ASN A 126 -4.09 20.67 13.57
N LYS A 127 -2.93 20.43 14.20
CA LYS A 127 -2.69 20.69 15.62
C LYS A 127 -2.95 22.15 16.01
N ASN A 128 -2.43 23.12 15.26
CA ASN A 128 -2.64 24.55 15.54
C ASN A 128 -4.10 24.96 15.34
N THR A 129 -4.78 24.41 14.33
CA THR A 129 -6.20 24.60 14.07
C THR A 129 -7.04 24.12 15.26
N TRP A 130 -6.80 22.90 15.74
CA TRP A 130 -7.48 22.36 16.92
C TRP A 130 -7.22 23.21 18.18
N LEU A 131 -5.98 23.61 18.43
CA LEU A 131 -5.63 24.48 19.56
C LEU A 131 -6.36 25.83 19.50
N THR A 132 -6.49 26.40 18.30
CA THR A 132 -7.22 27.66 18.10
C THR A 132 -8.71 27.47 18.37
N ALA A 133 -9.30 26.37 17.90
CA ALA A 133 -10.71 26.06 18.11
C ALA A 133 -11.07 25.76 19.57
N THR A 134 -10.15 25.19 20.35
CA THR A 134 -10.37 24.75 21.74
C THR A 134 -9.89 25.73 22.81
N SER A 135 -9.04 26.70 22.44
CA SER A 135 -8.52 27.72 23.38
C SER A 135 -9.50 28.85 23.70
N GLY A 136 -10.64 28.91 23.02
CA GLY A 136 -11.70 29.89 23.27
C GLY A 136 -13.06 29.21 23.46
N THR A 137 -13.69 29.43 24.61
CA THR A 137 -15.05 28.98 25.03
C THR A 137 -15.16 27.56 25.57
N GLY A 138 -15.25 27.47 26.90
CA GLY A 138 -15.78 26.29 27.57
C GLY A 138 -17.28 26.19 27.32
N VAL A 139 -17.68 25.29 26.43
CA VAL A 139 -19.06 24.83 26.30
C VAL A 139 -19.12 23.45 26.93
N GLN A 140 -19.87 23.31 28.03
CA GLN A 140 -20.22 21.98 28.54
C GLN A 140 -21.12 21.29 27.51
N SER A 141 -20.63 20.23 26.88
CA SER A 141 -21.44 19.36 26.03
C SER A 141 -22.26 18.40 26.89
N ASN A 142 -23.59 18.47 26.81
CA ASN A 142 -24.51 17.44 27.34
C ASN A 142 -24.56 16.20 26.42
N LEU A 143 -23.42 15.74 25.90
CA LEU A 143 -23.35 14.55 25.06
C LEU A 143 -23.26 13.29 25.94
N PRO A 144 -23.79 12.13 25.49
CA PRO A 144 -23.62 10.84 26.18
C PRO A 144 -22.14 10.55 26.48
N ASP A 145 -21.84 9.83 27.57
CA ASP A 145 -20.47 9.54 28.03
C ASP A 145 -19.56 8.96 26.92
N THR A 146 -20.13 8.27 25.93
CA THR A 146 -19.42 7.68 24.78
C THR A 146 -19.00 8.66 23.69
N GLN A 147 -19.26 9.97 23.83
CA GLN A 147 -18.85 11.02 22.87
C GLN A 147 -18.16 12.21 23.54
N GLN A 148 -17.70 12.06 24.78
CA GLN A 148 -16.98 13.16 25.44
C GLN A 148 -15.57 13.30 24.86
N VAL A 149 -15.36 14.33 24.04
CA VAL A 149 -14.01 14.81 23.74
C VAL A 149 -13.44 15.40 25.03
N THR A 150 -12.35 14.83 25.54
CA THR A 150 -11.64 15.43 26.68
C THR A 150 -11.16 16.82 26.28
N SER A 151 -11.86 17.86 26.74
CA SER A 151 -11.48 19.25 26.46
C SER A 151 -10.33 19.66 27.37
N TYR A 152 -9.14 19.82 26.81
CA TYR A 152 -8.00 20.36 27.55
C TYR A 152 -8.05 21.89 27.52
N ALA A 153 -8.52 22.51 28.61
CA ALA A 153 -8.44 23.96 28.77
C ALA A 153 -6.99 24.37 29.09
N THR A 154 -6.33 25.04 28.15
CA THR A 154 -4.98 25.60 28.34
C THR A 154 -5.03 27.11 28.35
N ASN A 155 -4.37 27.77 29.31
CA ASN A 155 -4.40 29.22 29.46
C ASN A 155 -3.14 29.92 28.90
N SER A 156 -2.27 29.17 28.21
CA SER A 156 -1.03 29.70 27.62
C SER A 156 -0.47 28.76 26.53
N SER A 157 0.29 29.33 25.59
CA SER A 157 1.01 28.58 24.55
C SER A 157 2.03 27.57 25.10
N ALA A 158 2.58 27.81 26.31
CA ALA A 158 3.49 26.88 26.97
C ALA A 158 2.76 25.64 27.53
N GLN A 159 1.56 25.81 28.08
CA GLN A 159 0.71 24.68 28.52
C GLN A 159 0.21 23.86 27.33
N GLN A 160 -0.07 24.50 26.19
CA GLN A 160 -0.40 23.83 24.93
C GLN A 160 0.77 22.99 24.42
N ALA A 161 1.98 23.57 24.33
CA ALA A 161 3.17 22.84 23.91
C ALA A 161 3.47 21.63 24.81
N ALA A 162 3.29 21.77 26.13
CA ALA A 162 3.48 20.68 27.09
C ALA A 162 2.43 19.57 26.93
N LEU A 163 1.15 19.92 26.74
CA LEU A 163 0.08 18.96 26.48
C LEU A 163 0.33 18.18 25.19
N ILE A 164 0.76 18.85 24.14
CA ILE A 164 1.09 18.21 22.86
C ILE A 164 2.28 17.26 23.02
N GLN A 165 3.31 17.66 23.76
CA GLN A 165 4.43 16.76 24.04
C GLN A 165 3.99 15.53 24.85
N GLN A 166 2.96 15.67 25.67
CA GLN A 166 2.33 14.57 26.41
C GLN A 166 1.46 13.66 25.52
N LEU A 167 0.88 14.20 24.45
CA LEU A 167 0.07 13.45 23.47
C LEU A 167 0.92 12.70 22.43
N LYS A 168 2.19 13.09 22.23
CA LYS A 168 3.09 12.34 21.38
C LYS A 168 3.44 11.01 22.04
N GLY A 169 3.31 9.91 21.31
CA GLY A 169 3.66 8.58 21.80
C GLY A 169 2.71 7.99 22.85
N SER A 170 1.56 8.64 23.11
CA SER A 170 0.56 8.20 24.09
C SER A 170 -0.31 7.04 23.60
N ALA A 171 -0.38 6.78 22.30
CA ALA A 171 -1.03 5.58 21.77
C ALA A 171 -0.12 4.36 22.00
N LYS A 172 -0.54 3.49 22.93
CA LYS A 172 -0.01 2.13 23.10
C LYS A 172 -0.35 1.30 21.85
N ASN A 173 -1.57 1.40 21.33
CA ASN A 173 -2.03 0.59 20.21
C ASN A 173 -2.43 1.49 19.03
N VAL A 174 -2.23 1.00 17.82
CA VAL A 174 -2.69 1.65 16.58
C VAL A 174 -3.43 0.63 15.73
N ILE A 175 -4.64 0.98 15.29
CA ILE A 175 -5.42 0.19 14.34
C ILE A 175 -5.76 1.04 13.13
N LEU A 176 -5.32 0.59 11.95
CA LEU A 176 -5.67 1.19 10.66
C LEU A 176 -6.66 0.28 9.93
N PHE A 177 -7.90 0.74 9.82
CA PHE A 177 -8.96 0.13 9.05
C PHE A 177 -9.05 0.76 7.66
N VAL A 178 -8.94 -0.06 6.61
CA VAL A 178 -9.05 0.36 5.21
C VAL A 178 -10.21 -0.39 4.54
N GLY A 179 -11.27 0.34 4.16
CA GLY A 179 -12.27 -0.20 3.23
C GLY A 179 -11.79 0.06 1.81
N ASP A 180 -11.26 -0.96 1.12
CA ASP A 180 -10.73 -0.81 -0.25
C ASP A 180 -11.87 -0.35 -1.18
N GLY A 181 -11.69 0.78 -1.85
CA GLY A 181 -12.75 1.39 -2.68
C GLY A 181 -13.93 2.01 -1.89
N MET A 182 -13.87 2.14 -0.57
CA MET A 182 -14.98 2.63 0.26
C MET A 182 -15.14 4.16 0.22
N GLY A 183 -15.47 4.71 -0.96
CA GLY A 183 -15.73 6.13 -1.17
C GLY A 183 -16.94 6.67 -0.39
N VAL A 184 -17.12 8.00 -0.38
CA VAL A 184 -18.20 8.66 0.39
C VAL A 184 -19.60 8.19 -0.02
N SER A 185 -19.81 7.93 -1.31
CA SER A 185 -21.06 7.34 -1.83
C SER A 185 -21.31 5.95 -1.24
N THR A 186 -20.27 5.11 -1.16
CA THR A 186 -20.34 3.76 -0.58
C THR A 186 -20.70 3.83 0.90
N VAL A 187 -20.00 4.65 1.70
CA VAL A 187 -20.33 4.87 3.12
C VAL A 187 -21.79 5.30 3.30
N THR A 188 -22.25 6.26 2.49
CA THR A 188 -23.63 6.78 2.59
C THR A 188 -24.67 5.71 2.22
N ALA A 189 -24.44 4.96 1.14
CA ALA A 189 -25.36 3.91 0.74
C ALA A 189 -25.39 2.74 1.74
N SER A 190 -24.24 2.36 2.30
CA SER A 190 -24.10 1.28 3.27
C SER A 190 -24.81 1.61 4.58
N ARG A 191 -24.68 2.84 5.10
CA ARG A 191 -25.43 3.22 6.32
C ARG A 191 -26.94 3.18 6.10
N ILE A 192 -27.42 3.57 4.92
CA ILE A 192 -28.85 3.50 4.59
C ILE A 192 -29.29 2.04 4.53
N LEU A 193 -28.51 1.19 3.86
CA LEU A 193 -28.81 -0.24 3.75
C LEU A 193 -28.86 -0.90 5.14
N GLU A 194 -27.86 -0.69 5.98
CA GLU A 194 -27.82 -1.24 7.34
C GLU A 194 -29.03 -0.80 8.17
N GLY A 195 -29.39 0.48 8.10
CA GLY A 195 -30.60 0.97 8.78
C GLY A 195 -31.88 0.31 8.27
N GLN A 196 -31.99 0.08 6.96
CA GLN A 196 -33.13 -0.61 6.34
C GLN A 196 -33.19 -2.09 6.74
N LEU A 197 -32.05 -2.78 6.78
CA LEU A 197 -31.95 -4.16 7.26
C LEU A 197 -32.37 -4.27 8.74
N ASN A 198 -32.12 -3.23 9.53
CA ASN A 198 -32.57 -3.10 10.92
C ASN A 198 -34.03 -2.64 11.08
N GLY A 199 -34.81 -2.57 9.99
CA GLY A 199 -36.22 -2.18 10.00
C GLY A 199 -36.48 -0.68 10.21
N GLN A 200 -35.45 0.17 10.07
CA GLN A 200 -35.54 1.62 10.09
C GLN A 200 -35.75 2.17 8.67
N LEU A 201 -35.85 3.49 8.52
CA LEU A 201 -35.95 4.11 7.18
C LEU A 201 -34.59 4.10 6.46
N GLY A 202 -33.50 4.25 7.20
CA GLY A 202 -32.14 4.04 6.73
C GLY A 202 -31.28 5.29 6.84
N GLU A 203 -31.77 6.44 6.38
CA GLU A 203 -30.96 7.67 6.27
C GLU A 203 -30.52 8.26 7.61
N GLU A 204 -31.20 7.93 8.71
CA GLU A 204 -30.83 8.31 10.08
C GLU A 204 -29.83 7.36 10.74
N ASN A 205 -29.56 6.20 10.13
CA ASN A 205 -28.65 5.23 10.67
C ASN A 205 -27.20 5.75 10.62
N SER A 206 -26.34 5.17 11.44
CA SER A 206 -24.92 5.52 11.49
C SER A 206 -24.14 4.23 11.65
N LEU A 207 -23.19 4.01 10.73
CA LEU A 207 -22.18 2.97 10.85
C LEU A 207 -21.35 3.21 12.12
N SER A 208 -20.61 2.20 12.56
CA SER A 208 -19.83 2.27 13.81
C SER A 208 -18.89 3.47 13.85
N PHE A 209 -18.16 3.72 12.76
CA PHE A 209 -17.18 4.80 12.61
C PHE A 209 -17.77 6.17 12.32
N ASP A 210 -19.06 6.27 11.94
CA ASP A 210 -19.74 7.57 11.78
C ASP A 210 -19.85 8.34 13.10
N ARG A 211 -19.72 7.61 14.20
CA ARG A 211 -19.82 8.14 15.57
C ARG A 211 -18.46 8.58 16.11
N PHE A 212 -17.38 8.37 15.35
CA PHE A 212 -16.05 8.79 15.77
C PHE A 212 -15.99 10.32 15.87
N PRO A 213 -15.28 10.86 16.89
CA PRO A 213 -15.33 12.29 17.19
C PRO A 213 -14.60 13.16 16.16
N PHE A 214 -13.71 12.58 15.35
CA PHE A 214 -12.93 13.30 14.36
C PHE A 214 -13.11 12.72 12.97
N ALA A 215 -13.28 13.61 12.00
CA ALA A 215 -13.41 13.25 10.60
C ALA A 215 -12.73 14.27 9.68
N GLY A 216 -12.25 13.80 8.55
CA GLY A 216 -11.63 14.60 7.50
C GLY A 216 -11.73 13.91 6.14
N LEU A 217 -11.05 14.49 5.16
CA LEU A 217 -10.95 13.96 3.80
C LEU A 217 -9.48 13.66 3.46
N ALA A 218 -9.24 12.62 2.65
CA ALA A 218 -7.95 12.24 2.11
C ALA A 218 -7.93 12.39 0.58
N LYS A 219 -6.98 13.14 0.03
CA LYS A 219 -6.69 13.23 -1.41
C LYS A 219 -5.89 12.02 -1.86
N THR A 220 -6.44 11.21 -2.75
CA THR A 220 -5.98 9.84 -3.02
C THR A 220 -5.03 9.69 -4.22
N TYR A 221 -4.86 10.72 -5.06
CA TYR A 221 -4.00 10.66 -6.25
C TYR A 221 -2.61 10.04 -5.97
N ASN A 222 -2.13 9.17 -6.88
CA ASN A 222 -0.74 8.74 -6.92
C ASN A 222 0.13 9.78 -7.61
N VAL A 223 1.46 9.69 -7.48
CA VAL A 223 2.38 10.69 -8.05
C VAL A 223 2.20 10.82 -9.57
N ASP A 224 1.99 9.70 -10.27
CA ASP A 224 1.80 9.64 -11.72
C ASP A 224 0.34 9.53 -12.19
N ALA A 225 -0.64 9.43 -11.28
CA ALA A 225 -2.06 9.22 -11.63
C ALA A 225 -3.07 9.98 -10.77
N GLN A 226 -4.06 10.60 -11.45
CA GLN A 226 -5.17 11.31 -10.80
C GLN A 226 -6.16 10.37 -10.12
N THR A 227 -6.45 9.24 -10.79
CA THR A 227 -7.20 8.13 -10.22
C THR A 227 -6.18 7.08 -9.83
N PRO A 228 -6.04 6.77 -8.54
CA PRO A 228 -4.98 5.90 -8.05
C PRO A 228 -5.31 4.41 -8.19
N ASP A 229 -4.35 3.55 -7.85
CA ASP A 229 -4.59 2.16 -7.47
C ASP A 229 -4.27 1.91 -5.99
N SER A 230 -4.69 0.75 -5.47
CA SER A 230 -4.52 0.36 -4.05
C SER A 230 -3.05 0.26 -3.61
N ALA A 231 -2.12 -0.02 -4.54
CA ALA A 231 -0.71 -0.21 -4.21
C ALA A 231 -0.05 1.10 -3.76
N GLY A 232 -0.17 2.14 -4.57
CA GLY A 232 0.44 3.43 -4.25
C GLY A 232 -0.28 4.16 -3.10
N THR A 233 -1.60 3.99 -2.97
CA THR A 233 -2.40 4.62 -1.90
C THR A 233 -2.12 3.99 -0.54
N MET A 234 -2.06 2.66 -0.45
CA MET A 234 -1.71 2.01 0.81
C MET A 234 -0.25 2.26 1.18
N THR A 235 0.67 2.29 0.20
CA THR A 235 2.06 2.74 0.43
C THR A 235 2.07 4.14 1.06
N ALA A 236 1.27 5.09 0.56
CA ALA A 236 1.14 6.41 1.16
C ALA A 236 0.67 6.35 2.62
N MET A 237 -0.39 5.58 2.92
CA MET A 237 -0.97 5.49 4.26
C MET A 237 -0.06 4.84 5.30
N VAL A 238 0.84 3.94 4.89
CA VAL A 238 1.70 3.20 5.84
C VAL A 238 3.18 3.59 5.79
N SER A 239 3.63 4.40 4.84
CA SER A 239 5.01 4.91 4.83
C SER A 239 5.12 6.42 5.00
N GLY A 240 4.03 7.16 4.80
CA GLY A 240 4.06 8.62 4.80
C GLY A 240 4.56 9.23 3.49
N VAL A 241 4.75 8.43 2.43
CA VAL A 241 5.27 8.89 1.14
C VAL A 241 4.35 8.40 0.01
N LYS A 242 3.90 9.33 -0.84
CA LYS A 242 3.15 8.96 -2.05
C LYS A 242 4.10 8.39 -3.09
N THR A 243 3.62 7.43 -3.86
CA THR A 243 4.37 6.79 -4.95
C THR A 243 3.49 6.62 -6.19
N ASP A 244 4.06 6.01 -7.22
CA ASP A 244 3.44 5.74 -8.51
C ASP A 244 2.40 4.60 -8.44
N VAL A 245 1.59 4.46 -9.49
CA VAL A 245 0.59 3.39 -9.59
C VAL A 245 1.23 2.01 -9.76
N GLY A 246 0.77 1.05 -8.95
CA GLY A 246 1.08 -0.37 -9.10
C GLY A 246 2.45 -0.81 -8.57
N VAL A 247 3.10 0.02 -7.76
CA VAL A 247 4.34 -0.30 -7.04
C VAL A 247 4.06 -0.32 -5.53
N ILE A 248 4.82 -1.13 -4.78
CA ILE A 248 4.53 -1.44 -3.38
C ILE A 248 5.73 -1.10 -2.50
N GLY A 249 5.52 -0.25 -1.50
CA GLY A 249 6.50 0.00 -0.45
C GLY A 249 7.79 0.67 -0.92
N VAL A 250 7.75 1.39 -2.04
CA VAL A 250 8.89 2.09 -2.66
C VAL A 250 8.48 3.51 -3.06
N ASP A 251 9.44 4.43 -3.10
CA ASP A 251 9.20 5.83 -3.51
C ASP A 251 8.96 5.98 -5.03
N GLU A 252 8.70 7.21 -5.47
CA GLU A 252 8.39 7.53 -6.87
C GLU A 252 9.58 7.45 -7.85
N ASP A 253 10.81 7.24 -7.37
CA ASP A 253 11.97 7.07 -8.27
C ASP A 253 12.07 5.63 -8.82
N ILE A 254 11.17 4.73 -8.39
CA ILE A 254 11.02 3.37 -8.90
C ILE A 254 10.64 3.34 -10.39
N VAL A 255 11.10 2.32 -11.11
CA VAL A 255 10.57 1.97 -12.44
C VAL A 255 9.71 0.72 -12.32
N ARG A 256 8.40 0.88 -12.54
CA ARG A 256 7.45 -0.24 -12.46
C ARG A 256 7.87 -1.42 -13.34
N GLY A 257 7.86 -2.62 -12.76
CA GLY A 257 8.26 -3.87 -13.41
C GLY A 257 9.78 -4.09 -13.53
N ASP A 258 10.60 -3.13 -13.10
CA ASP A 258 12.06 -3.26 -13.04
C ASP A 258 12.53 -3.33 -11.60
N CYS A 259 12.69 -4.56 -11.10
CA CYS A 259 13.10 -4.80 -9.73
C CYS A 259 14.52 -4.34 -9.40
N SER A 260 15.38 -4.07 -10.39
CA SER A 260 16.72 -3.54 -10.14
C SER A 260 16.69 -2.12 -9.55
N THR A 261 15.55 -1.44 -9.69
CA THR A 261 15.30 -0.09 -9.16
C THR A 261 14.68 -0.08 -7.76
N VAL A 262 14.39 -1.25 -7.17
CA VAL A 262 13.87 -1.33 -5.78
C VAL A 262 14.95 -0.89 -4.80
N ALA A 263 16.19 -1.34 -5.01
CA ALA A 263 17.32 -1.04 -4.13
C ALA A 263 17.62 0.46 -4.09
N GLY A 264 17.47 1.06 -2.91
CA GLY A 264 17.66 2.49 -2.66
C GLY A 264 16.36 3.29 -2.60
N ASN A 265 15.25 2.73 -3.09
CA ASN A 265 13.94 3.36 -3.13
C ASN A 265 12.97 2.74 -2.11
N GLU A 266 13.41 1.80 -1.26
CA GLU A 266 12.55 1.16 -0.26
C GLU A 266 12.09 2.14 0.81
N LEU A 267 10.80 2.10 1.11
CA LEU A 267 10.18 2.91 2.15
C LEU A 267 9.93 2.08 3.41
N ILE A 268 10.30 2.60 4.57
CA ILE A 268 9.95 1.97 5.85
C ILE A 268 8.46 2.16 6.16
N THR A 269 7.80 1.11 6.65
CA THR A 269 6.35 1.18 6.96
C THR A 269 6.08 1.33 8.45
N ALA A 270 4.86 1.75 8.81
CA ALA A 270 4.39 1.81 10.19
C ALA A 270 4.36 0.42 10.85
N LEU A 271 4.10 -0.65 10.07
CA LEU A 271 4.19 -2.04 10.54
C LEU A 271 5.64 -2.39 10.90
N GLU A 272 6.58 -2.13 10.01
CA GLU A 272 8.02 -2.35 10.24
C GLU A 272 8.53 -1.53 11.43
N LEU A 273 8.11 -0.27 11.57
CA LEU A 273 8.47 0.57 12.72
C LEU A 273 7.85 0.08 14.03
N ALA A 274 6.63 -0.47 14.00
CA ALA A 274 6.01 -1.04 15.18
C ALA A 274 6.75 -2.30 15.64
N GLU A 275 7.13 -3.16 14.69
CA GLU A 275 7.96 -4.35 14.94
C GLU A 275 9.30 -3.96 15.57
N LEU A 276 10.01 -2.99 14.96
CA LEU A 276 11.28 -2.46 15.50
C LEU A 276 11.13 -1.79 16.87
N ALA A 277 9.96 -1.22 17.17
CA ALA A 277 9.64 -0.69 18.50
C ALA A 277 9.35 -1.81 19.54
N GLY A 278 9.31 -3.07 19.11
CA GLY A 278 8.98 -4.25 19.91
C GLY A 278 7.49 -4.36 20.24
N LYS A 279 6.63 -3.72 19.45
CA LYS A 279 5.18 -3.93 19.50
C LYS A 279 4.84 -5.19 18.73
N SER A 280 3.70 -5.79 19.05
CA SER A 280 3.17 -6.86 18.21
C SER A 280 2.53 -6.29 16.96
N THR A 281 2.58 -7.03 15.87
CA THR A 281 2.19 -6.61 14.53
C THR A 281 1.21 -7.58 13.90
N GLY A 282 0.17 -7.03 13.26
CA GLY A 282 -0.89 -7.82 12.63
C GLY A 282 -1.41 -7.25 11.33
N ILE A 283 -1.76 -8.15 10.41
CA ILE A 283 -2.37 -7.84 9.12
C ILE A 283 -3.62 -8.72 8.94
N ILE A 284 -4.75 -8.09 8.63
CA ILE A 284 -6.00 -8.74 8.27
C ILE A 284 -6.46 -8.21 6.92
N SER A 285 -6.90 -9.10 6.04
CA SER A 285 -7.51 -8.74 4.76
C SER A 285 -8.58 -9.76 4.36
N THR A 286 -9.69 -9.31 3.77
CA THR A 286 -10.62 -10.21 3.05
C THR A 286 -10.19 -10.46 1.59
N ALA A 287 -9.14 -9.80 1.12
CA ALA A 287 -8.49 -10.12 -0.15
C ALA A 287 -7.43 -11.21 0.05
N ARG A 288 -6.60 -11.44 -0.98
CA ARG A 288 -5.38 -12.23 -0.83
C ARG A 288 -4.42 -11.45 0.05
N ILE A 289 -3.71 -12.09 0.96
CA ILE A 289 -2.74 -11.37 1.81
C ILE A 289 -1.54 -10.80 1.01
N THR A 290 -1.37 -11.30 -0.21
CA THR A 290 -0.41 -10.82 -1.23
C THR A 290 -0.96 -9.70 -2.10
N HIS A 291 -2.25 -9.35 -1.97
CA HIS A 291 -2.87 -8.25 -2.70
C HIS A 291 -2.24 -6.91 -2.30
N ALA A 292 -2.40 -5.89 -3.14
CA ALA A 292 -1.69 -4.61 -3.02
C ALA A 292 -1.77 -3.97 -1.63
N THR A 293 -2.98 -3.86 -1.05
CA THR A 293 -3.21 -3.21 0.24
C THR A 293 -2.49 -3.93 1.40
N PRO A 294 -2.71 -5.23 1.67
CA PRO A 294 -1.97 -5.91 2.74
C PRO A 294 -0.47 -5.99 2.42
N ALA A 295 -0.09 -6.21 1.17
CA ALA A 295 1.31 -6.28 0.74
C ALA A 295 2.09 -5.00 1.01
N ALA A 296 1.49 -3.82 0.83
CA ALA A 296 2.14 -2.53 1.10
C ALA A 296 2.57 -2.33 2.55
N THR A 297 2.06 -3.13 3.49
CA THR A 297 2.50 -3.08 4.89
C THR A 297 3.87 -3.73 5.11
N TYR A 298 4.28 -4.71 4.29
CA TYR A 298 5.49 -5.52 4.52
C TYR A 298 6.42 -5.66 3.31
N ALA A 299 5.90 -5.62 2.08
CA ALA A 299 6.67 -5.90 0.87
C ALA A 299 7.29 -4.65 0.25
N LYS A 300 8.35 -4.87 -0.53
CA LYS A 300 8.98 -3.91 -1.45
C LYS A 300 8.96 -4.53 -2.85
N SER A 301 8.09 -4.04 -3.73
CA SER A 301 7.92 -4.63 -5.06
C SER A 301 7.76 -3.56 -6.15
N ALA A 302 8.47 -3.77 -7.26
CA ALA A 302 8.34 -2.95 -8.47
C ALA A 302 7.07 -3.24 -9.26
N ASP A 303 6.33 -4.31 -8.98
CA ASP A 303 4.99 -4.52 -9.52
C ASP A 303 4.11 -5.25 -8.52
N ARG A 304 2.91 -4.70 -8.27
CA ARG A 304 1.92 -5.28 -7.37
C ARG A 304 1.40 -6.65 -7.79
N ASN A 305 1.56 -7.03 -9.06
CA ASN A 305 1.10 -8.33 -9.56
C ASN A 305 2.09 -9.46 -9.32
N TRP A 306 3.30 -9.19 -8.80
CA TRP A 306 4.25 -10.24 -8.45
C TRP A 306 3.89 -10.92 -7.12
N GLU A 307 2.65 -11.38 -7.02
CA GLU A 307 2.09 -12.03 -5.81
C GLU A 307 2.84 -13.33 -5.51
N ASP A 308 3.15 -14.12 -6.55
CA ASP A 308 4.11 -15.22 -6.50
C ASP A 308 5.04 -15.25 -7.73
N ILE A 309 6.02 -16.17 -7.71
CA ILE A 309 7.03 -16.33 -8.76
C ILE A 309 6.46 -16.60 -10.17
N SER A 310 5.25 -17.15 -10.28
CA SER A 310 4.61 -17.45 -11.56
C SER A 310 4.09 -16.20 -12.29
N ASP A 311 3.86 -15.11 -11.57
CA ASP A 311 3.45 -13.81 -12.12
C ASP A 311 4.66 -12.93 -12.51
N MET A 312 5.87 -13.37 -12.16
CA MET A 312 7.09 -12.62 -12.39
C MET A 312 7.69 -12.89 -13.78
N PRO A 313 8.19 -11.86 -14.49
CA PRO A 313 8.99 -12.05 -15.68
C PRO A 313 10.29 -12.83 -15.38
N ASP A 314 10.69 -13.74 -16.29
CA ASP A 314 11.95 -14.51 -16.18
C ASP A 314 13.18 -13.64 -15.85
N ALA A 315 13.22 -12.43 -16.40
CA ALA A 315 14.30 -11.48 -16.15
C ALA A 315 14.35 -11.01 -14.69
N ALA A 316 13.20 -10.75 -14.07
CA ALA A 316 13.10 -10.37 -12.66
C ALA A 316 13.50 -11.54 -11.75
N VAL A 317 13.02 -12.75 -12.05
CA VAL A 317 13.40 -13.98 -11.33
C VAL A 317 14.91 -14.23 -11.43
N THR A 318 15.48 -14.12 -12.63
CA THR A 318 16.92 -14.30 -12.86
C THR A 318 17.76 -13.23 -12.16
N ALA A 319 17.23 -12.01 -12.03
CA ALA A 319 17.86 -10.92 -11.29
C ALA A 319 17.80 -11.12 -9.75
N GLY A 320 17.14 -12.17 -9.27
CA GLY A 320 17.05 -12.52 -7.85
C GLY A 320 15.92 -11.79 -7.10
N CYS A 321 14.97 -11.20 -7.83
CA CYS A 321 13.86 -10.46 -7.25
C CYS A 321 12.88 -11.41 -6.55
N LYS A 322 12.25 -10.91 -5.49
CA LYS A 322 11.49 -11.71 -4.54
C LYS A 322 10.00 -11.41 -4.68
N ASP A 323 9.22 -12.47 -4.88
CA ASP A 323 7.76 -12.35 -4.94
C ASP A 323 7.17 -11.95 -3.58
N ILE A 324 5.97 -11.37 -3.60
CA ILE A 324 5.33 -10.81 -2.41
C ILE A 324 5.06 -11.91 -1.36
N ALA A 325 4.63 -13.11 -1.77
CA ALA A 325 4.43 -14.23 -0.85
C ALA A 325 5.73 -14.66 -0.15
N GLU A 326 6.85 -14.72 -0.88
CA GLU A 326 8.18 -14.98 -0.30
C GLU A 326 8.61 -13.87 0.67
N GLN A 327 8.32 -12.60 0.36
CA GLN A 327 8.64 -11.48 1.25
C GLN A 327 7.85 -11.54 2.57
N LEU A 328 6.59 -11.97 2.55
CA LEU A 328 5.76 -12.14 3.75
C LEU A 328 6.35 -13.16 4.72
N ILE A 329 6.62 -14.39 4.25
CA ILE A 329 7.10 -15.46 5.14
C ILE A 329 8.52 -15.21 5.66
N ASN A 330 9.27 -14.34 4.99
CA ASN A 330 10.60 -13.90 5.37
C ASN A 330 10.59 -12.50 5.97
N PHE A 331 9.45 -11.98 6.43
CA PHE A 331 9.35 -10.62 6.98
C PHE A 331 10.41 -10.33 8.05
N GLU A 332 10.54 -11.21 9.05
CA GLU A 332 11.55 -11.12 10.12
C GLU A 332 12.97 -11.04 9.53
N VAL A 333 13.36 -12.04 8.74
CA VAL A 333 14.70 -12.12 8.13
C VAL A 333 14.99 -10.91 7.25
N ASN A 334 14.00 -10.44 6.47
CA ASN A 334 14.15 -9.29 5.60
C ASN A 334 14.30 -7.99 6.39
N LEU A 335 13.58 -7.85 7.51
CA LEU A 335 13.68 -6.67 8.36
C LEU A 335 15.03 -6.64 9.08
N GLU A 336 15.49 -7.78 9.62
CA GLU A 336 16.81 -7.91 10.22
C GLU A 336 17.95 -7.67 9.22
N ALA A 337 17.79 -8.16 7.99
CA ALA A 337 18.77 -7.93 6.92
C ALA A 337 18.84 -6.46 6.49
N ARG A 338 17.75 -5.70 6.63
CA ARG A 338 17.70 -4.27 6.31
C ARG A 338 18.22 -3.39 7.45
N PHE A 339 18.12 -3.84 8.70
CA PHE A 339 18.50 -3.07 9.88
C PHE A 339 19.48 -3.82 10.78
N ASP A 340 20.77 -3.52 10.64
CA ASP A 340 21.83 -4.13 11.46
C ASP A 340 21.58 -4.00 12.97
N GLY A 341 21.67 -5.13 13.67
CA GLY A 341 21.64 -5.17 15.14
C GLY A 341 20.24 -5.25 15.75
N VAL A 342 19.19 -5.30 14.92
CA VAL A 342 17.82 -5.57 15.38
C VAL A 342 17.60 -7.08 15.56
N ASP A 343 16.72 -7.41 16.49
CA ASP A 343 16.24 -8.76 16.79
C ASP A 343 14.73 -8.62 16.94
N VAL A 344 14.01 -9.03 15.89
CA VAL A 344 12.54 -8.91 15.78
C VAL A 344 11.94 -10.32 15.74
N ASN A 345 10.66 -10.46 16.05
CA ASN A 345 10.03 -11.79 16.19
C ASN A 345 8.99 -12.09 15.12
N GLY A 346 8.90 -11.21 14.12
CA GLY A 346 8.02 -11.37 12.98
C GLY A 346 6.56 -11.10 13.33
N LEU A 347 5.69 -11.27 12.33
CA LEU A 347 4.27 -10.95 12.47
C LEU A 347 3.57 -11.94 13.41
N GLU A 348 2.90 -11.45 14.45
CA GLU A 348 2.10 -12.32 15.32
C GLU A 348 0.80 -12.77 14.68
N VAL A 349 0.18 -11.94 13.82
CA VAL A 349 -1.10 -12.28 13.19
C VAL A 349 -1.10 -11.91 11.71
N VAL A 350 -1.38 -12.90 10.86
CA VAL A 350 -1.61 -12.70 9.44
C VAL A 350 -2.85 -13.47 9.04
N PHE A 351 -3.92 -12.78 8.65
CA PHE A 351 -5.20 -13.38 8.29
C PHE A 351 -5.70 -12.87 6.94
N GLY A 352 -6.02 -13.78 6.03
CA GLY A 352 -6.72 -13.45 4.80
C GLY A 352 -6.86 -14.63 3.86
N GLY A 353 -7.04 -14.37 2.56
CA GLY A 353 -7.00 -15.39 1.52
C GLY A 353 -5.62 -15.51 0.87
N GLY A 354 -5.56 -16.23 -0.24
CA GLY A 354 -4.45 -16.20 -1.21
C GLY A 354 -3.57 -17.44 -1.15
N ARG A 355 -4.09 -18.55 -0.61
CA ARG A 355 -3.34 -19.79 -0.38
C ARG A 355 -2.61 -20.31 -1.63
N ARG A 356 -3.16 -20.09 -2.82
CA ARG A 356 -2.51 -20.46 -4.09
C ARG A 356 -1.10 -19.90 -4.28
N HIS A 357 -0.82 -18.69 -3.79
CA HIS A 357 0.48 -18.03 -3.97
C HIS A 357 1.58 -18.61 -3.06
N PHE A 358 1.19 -19.45 -2.11
CA PHE A 358 2.08 -20.09 -1.14
C PHE A 358 2.31 -21.57 -1.43
N LEU A 359 1.50 -22.18 -2.30
CA LEU A 359 1.55 -23.61 -2.59
C LEU A 359 2.20 -23.91 -3.95
N PRO A 360 2.93 -25.03 -4.10
CA PRO A 360 3.43 -25.50 -5.38
C PRO A 360 2.29 -25.72 -6.38
N LYS A 361 2.57 -25.52 -7.67
CA LYS A 361 1.66 -25.86 -8.78
C LYS A 361 1.56 -27.38 -9.02
N ASP A 362 1.09 -28.10 -8.01
CA ASP A 362 0.95 -29.54 -7.96
C ASP A 362 -0.29 -29.92 -7.12
N ALA A 363 -1.20 -30.71 -7.69
CA ALA A 363 -2.43 -31.17 -7.04
C ALA A 363 -2.18 -31.97 -5.75
N ALA A 364 -0.97 -32.49 -5.54
CA ALA A 364 -0.58 -33.15 -4.30
C ALA A 364 -0.58 -32.20 -3.08
N PHE A 365 -0.54 -30.89 -3.31
CA PHE A 365 -0.53 -29.85 -2.27
C PHE A 365 -1.90 -29.17 -2.09
N ASN A 366 -2.92 -29.56 -2.85
CA ASN A 366 -4.26 -28.99 -2.69
C ASN A 366 -4.78 -29.18 -1.26
N SER A 367 -5.34 -28.11 -0.71
CA SER A 367 -6.11 -28.14 0.52
C SER A 367 -7.41 -28.95 0.32
N PRO A 368 -8.03 -29.43 1.41
CA PRO A 368 -9.30 -30.17 1.33
C PRO A 368 -10.46 -29.40 0.67
N ASP A 369 -10.38 -28.07 0.67
CA ASP A 369 -11.37 -27.12 0.16
C ASP A 369 -10.98 -26.47 -1.18
N ALA A 370 -9.91 -26.94 -1.83
CA ALA A 370 -9.47 -26.42 -3.13
C ALA A 370 -10.62 -26.37 -4.16
N ALA A 371 -10.84 -25.20 -4.75
CA ALA A 371 -11.85 -24.99 -5.79
C ALA A 371 -11.30 -25.35 -7.18
N SER A 372 -9.98 -25.20 -7.37
CA SER A 372 -9.28 -25.57 -8.59
C SER A 372 -8.80 -27.03 -8.59
N ASN A 373 -8.59 -27.57 -9.81
CA ASN A 373 -7.97 -28.91 -9.96
C ASN A 373 -6.53 -28.94 -9.42
N VAL A 374 -5.81 -27.81 -9.52
CA VAL A 374 -4.50 -27.56 -8.93
C VAL A 374 -4.63 -26.19 -8.27
N GLU A 375 -4.52 -26.15 -6.94
CA GLU A 375 -4.73 -24.95 -6.13
C GLU A 375 -3.52 -24.02 -6.21
N GLY A 376 -2.32 -24.55 -5.99
CA GLY A 376 -1.10 -23.76 -5.97
C GLY A 376 -0.69 -23.23 -7.34
N ASP A 377 -0.07 -22.06 -7.35
CA ASP A 377 0.42 -21.41 -8.57
C ASP A 377 1.96 -21.33 -8.65
N ARG A 378 2.67 -21.57 -7.53
CA ARG A 378 4.13 -21.45 -7.50
C ARG A 378 4.83 -22.41 -8.44
N THR A 379 5.67 -21.85 -9.32
CA THR A 379 6.41 -22.61 -10.35
C THR A 379 7.80 -23.07 -9.92
N ASP A 380 8.26 -22.71 -8.73
CA ASP A 380 9.54 -23.10 -8.13
C ASP A 380 9.48 -24.38 -7.27
N GLY A 381 8.29 -24.95 -7.11
CA GLY A 381 8.06 -26.16 -6.32
C GLY A 381 8.15 -25.95 -4.80
N ARG A 382 8.17 -24.70 -4.33
CA ARG A 382 8.23 -24.37 -2.90
C ARG A 382 6.85 -24.36 -2.27
N ASP A 383 6.77 -24.91 -1.06
CA ASP A 383 5.60 -24.79 -0.18
C ASP A 383 5.94 -23.80 0.92
N LEU A 384 5.54 -22.55 0.71
CA LEU A 384 5.84 -21.46 1.63
C LEU A 384 5.06 -21.58 2.94
N THR A 385 3.95 -22.32 2.97
CA THR A 385 3.20 -22.59 4.21
C THR A 385 3.99 -23.54 5.13
N ALA A 386 4.64 -24.54 4.53
CA ALA A 386 5.53 -25.46 5.23
C ALA A 386 6.85 -24.80 5.64
N GLU A 387 7.40 -23.91 4.80
CA GLU A 387 8.58 -23.10 5.15
C GLU A 387 8.27 -22.18 6.34
N TRP A 388 7.16 -21.43 6.30
CA TRP A 388 6.72 -20.58 7.41
C TRP A 388 6.54 -21.38 8.70
N SER A 389 5.88 -22.54 8.64
CA SER A 389 5.68 -23.42 9.80
C SER A 389 7.00 -23.97 10.37
N SER A 390 8.03 -24.10 9.52
CA SER A 390 9.37 -24.53 9.94
C SER A 390 10.15 -23.39 10.62
N THR A 391 9.97 -22.15 10.16
CA THR A 391 10.54 -20.95 10.78
C THR A 391 9.88 -20.67 12.13
N TYR A 392 8.56 -20.84 12.23
CA TYR A 392 7.77 -20.59 13.44
C TYR A 392 7.19 -21.90 14.01
N PRO A 393 8.00 -22.78 14.64
CA PRO A 393 7.53 -24.08 15.12
C PRO A 393 6.53 -24.00 16.29
N ALA A 394 6.46 -22.85 16.98
CA ALA A 394 5.45 -22.56 17.99
C ALA A 394 4.22 -21.82 17.41
N GLY A 395 4.29 -21.41 16.15
CA GLY A 395 3.21 -20.77 15.44
C GLY A 395 2.15 -21.75 14.97
N SER A 396 1.03 -21.22 14.50
CA SER A 396 -0.10 -22.01 13.99
C SER A 396 -0.48 -21.55 12.59
N TYR A 397 -0.32 -22.43 11.61
CA TYR A 397 -0.91 -22.26 10.29
C TYR A 397 -2.34 -22.82 10.30
N VAL A 398 -3.30 -22.00 9.89
CA VAL A 398 -4.73 -22.36 9.82
C VAL A 398 -5.30 -21.99 8.45
N PHE A 399 -6.32 -22.71 8.02
CA PHE A 399 -6.81 -22.56 6.65
C PHE A 399 -8.35 -22.64 6.54
N ASP A 400 -9.05 -22.90 7.64
CA ASP A 400 -10.51 -23.01 7.73
C ASP A 400 -11.05 -22.43 9.05
N GLN A 401 -12.38 -22.33 9.17
CA GLN A 401 -13.06 -21.88 10.38
C GLN A 401 -12.70 -22.74 11.62
N THR A 402 -12.59 -24.06 11.44
CA THR A 402 -12.34 -24.97 12.57
C THR A 402 -10.97 -24.73 13.20
N GLY A 403 -9.94 -24.58 12.37
CA GLY A 403 -8.59 -24.22 12.80
C GLY A 403 -8.56 -22.83 13.42
N PHE A 404 -9.25 -21.86 12.83
CA PHE A 404 -9.38 -20.51 13.37
C PHE A 404 -10.01 -20.49 14.78
N ASP A 405 -11.08 -21.24 14.98
CA ASP A 405 -11.78 -21.34 16.27
C ASP A 405 -10.91 -21.99 17.34
N ALA A 406 -10.03 -22.92 16.95
CA ALA A 406 -9.16 -23.67 17.85
C ALA A 406 -7.96 -22.86 18.38
N ILE A 407 -7.66 -21.68 17.82
CA ILE A 407 -6.55 -20.83 18.28
C ILE A 407 -6.77 -20.39 19.74
N ASP A 408 -5.86 -20.76 20.64
CA ASP A 408 -5.80 -20.24 22.00
C ASP A 408 -5.05 -18.89 22.02
N THR A 409 -5.81 -17.81 22.13
CA THR A 409 -5.29 -16.45 22.05
C THR A 409 -4.37 -16.07 23.21
N ASN A 410 -4.33 -16.83 24.31
CA ASN A 410 -3.48 -16.49 25.46
C ASN A 410 -2.02 -16.97 25.30
N ILE A 411 -1.78 -17.91 24.39
CA ILE A 411 -0.47 -18.54 24.19
C ILE A 411 0.01 -18.51 22.74
N ALA A 412 -0.87 -18.12 21.80
CA ALA A 412 -0.49 -17.94 20.40
C ALA A 412 0.66 -16.92 20.29
N THR A 413 1.67 -17.28 19.52
CA THR A 413 2.84 -16.43 19.24
C THR A 413 2.72 -15.86 17.84
N ASN A 414 2.82 -16.71 16.82
CA ASN A 414 2.58 -16.35 15.42
C ASN A 414 1.42 -17.19 14.86
N VAL A 415 0.47 -16.56 14.18
CA VAL A 415 -0.65 -17.25 13.52
C VAL A 415 -0.74 -16.80 12.08
N PHE A 416 -0.71 -17.76 11.18
CA PHE A 416 -0.84 -17.54 9.74
C PHE A 416 -2.09 -18.23 9.22
N GLY A 417 -3.13 -17.44 8.99
CA GLY A 417 -4.42 -17.89 8.48
C GLY A 417 -4.59 -17.55 7.00
N LEU A 418 -4.66 -18.56 6.15
CA LEU A 418 -5.00 -18.44 4.73
C LEU A 418 -6.29 -19.19 4.46
N PHE A 419 -7.43 -18.51 4.46
CA PHE A 419 -8.77 -19.14 4.54
C PHE A 419 -9.40 -19.51 3.21
N ASN A 420 -8.83 -19.05 2.09
CA ASN A 420 -9.34 -19.34 0.77
C ASN A 420 -8.21 -19.49 -0.25
N GLU A 421 -8.45 -20.26 -1.32
CA GLU A 421 -7.55 -20.42 -2.45
C GLU A 421 -7.13 -19.05 -3.03
N SER A 422 -8.10 -18.15 -3.21
CA SER A 422 -7.87 -16.77 -3.66
C SER A 422 -8.32 -15.75 -2.62
N HIS A 423 -9.15 -14.78 -2.98
CA HIS A 423 -9.67 -13.84 -2.00
C HIS A 423 -10.64 -14.63 -1.12
N MET A 424 -10.88 -14.14 0.09
CA MET A 424 -12.00 -14.66 0.87
C MET A 424 -13.30 -14.39 0.11
N GLN A 425 -14.36 -15.13 0.45
CA GLN A 425 -15.67 -14.90 -0.14
C GLN A 425 -16.14 -13.48 0.19
N TYR A 426 -17.00 -12.94 -0.67
CA TYR A 426 -17.81 -11.78 -0.31
C TYR A 426 -18.62 -12.10 0.95
N GLU A 427 -18.90 -11.13 1.84
CA GLU A 427 -19.68 -11.43 3.05
C GLU A 427 -21.07 -12.00 2.70
N ALA A 428 -21.68 -11.52 1.61
CA ALA A 428 -22.94 -12.06 1.09
C ALA A 428 -22.85 -13.53 0.68
N ASP A 429 -21.67 -14.00 0.26
CA ASP A 429 -21.42 -15.36 -0.25
C ASP A 429 -20.71 -16.26 0.76
N ARG A 430 -20.23 -15.73 1.89
CA ARG A 430 -19.40 -16.43 2.88
C ARG A 430 -20.02 -17.72 3.41
N SER A 431 -21.36 -17.75 3.56
CA SER A 431 -22.07 -18.98 3.98
C SER A 431 -22.01 -20.14 2.98
N ASN A 432 -21.63 -19.86 1.73
CA ASN A 432 -21.43 -20.86 0.68
C ASN A 432 -19.99 -21.39 0.62
N ASP A 433 -19.10 -20.94 1.51
CA ASP A 433 -17.73 -21.42 1.56
C ASP A 433 -17.66 -22.93 1.90
N ILE A 434 -16.70 -23.63 1.30
CA ILE A 434 -16.61 -25.10 1.34
C ILE A 434 -16.14 -25.59 2.72
N ALA A 435 -15.10 -24.97 3.28
CA ALA A 435 -14.56 -25.31 4.61
C ALA A 435 -15.02 -24.34 5.71
N GLY A 436 -15.70 -23.26 5.32
CA GLY A 436 -16.03 -22.14 6.18
C GLY A 436 -14.81 -21.25 6.40
N GLU A 437 -15.06 -19.95 6.49
CA GLU A 437 -14.04 -18.94 6.76
C GLU A 437 -14.57 -17.88 7.75
N PRO A 438 -13.67 -17.32 8.59
CA PRO A 438 -14.05 -16.33 9.58
C PRO A 438 -14.46 -15.02 8.90
N SER A 439 -15.44 -14.33 9.48
CA SER A 439 -15.75 -12.96 9.08
C SER A 439 -14.59 -12.02 9.43
N ILE A 440 -14.53 -10.86 8.78
CA ILE A 440 -13.58 -9.80 9.15
C ILE A 440 -13.73 -9.35 10.61
N ALA A 441 -14.96 -9.39 11.14
CA ALA A 441 -15.26 -9.13 12.54
C ALA A 441 -14.67 -10.20 13.47
N GLU A 442 -14.76 -11.47 13.11
CA GLU A 442 -14.15 -12.59 13.85
C GLU A 442 -12.63 -12.51 13.81
N MET A 443 -12.03 -12.29 12.63
CA MET A 443 -10.59 -12.10 12.45
C MET A 443 -10.07 -10.94 13.30
N THR A 444 -10.76 -9.80 13.30
CA THR A 444 -10.39 -8.61 14.08
C THR A 444 -10.41 -8.91 15.58
N ARG A 445 -11.48 -9.55 16.07
CA ARG A 445 -11.59 -9.97 17.48
C ARG A 445 -10.42 -10.86 17.90
N LYS A 446 -10.11 -11.87 17.09
CA LYS A 446 -9.05 -12.83 17.38
C LYS A 446 -7.68 -12.17 17.35
N ALA A 447 -7.42 -11.32 16.38
CA ALA A 447 -6.15 -10.61 16.25
C ALA A 447 -5.89 -9.71 17.46
N ILE A 448 -6.85 -8.86 17.85
CA ILE A 448 -6.70 -7.98 19.03
C ILE A 448 -6.44 -8.81 20.29
N ALA A 449 -7.14 -9.94 20.46
CA ALA A 449 -6.93 -10.82 21.63
C ALA A 449 -5.53 -11.46 21.67
N ILE A 450 -4.89 -11.71 20.52
CA ILE A 450 -3.51 -12.22 20.44
C ILE A 450 -2.52 -11.08 20.69
N LEU A 451 -2.70 -9.95 19.98
CA LEU A 451 -1.77 -8.83 19.95
C LEU A 451 -1.70 -8.06 21.29
N ASP A 452 -2.82 -7.96 22.02
CA ASP A 452 -2.84 -7.23 23.30
C ASP A 452 -2.10 -7.95 24.45
N ASN A 453 -1.66 -9.20 24.23
CA ASN A 453 -0.75 -9.88 25.17
C ASN A 453 0.61 -9.18 25.29
N ASN A 454 0.98 -8.33 24.32
CA ASN A 454 2.21 -7.56 24.39
C ASN A 454 2.01 -6.24 25.19
N PRO A 455 2.68 -6.07 26.35
CA PRO A 455 2.53 -4.86 27.16
C PRO A 455 3.06 -3.58 26.48
N LYS A 456 3.89 -3.70 25.42
CA LYS A 456 4.33 -2.56 24.60
C LYS A 456 3.25 -2.08 23.61
N GLY A 457 2.17 -2.86 23.46
CA GLY A 457 1.07 -2.60 22.53
C GLY A 457 1.29 -3.20 21.16
N PHE A 458 0.43 -2.80 20.23
CA PHE A 458 0.41 -3.38 18.89
C PHE A 458 0.13 -2.37 17.78
N PHE A 459 0.48 -2.76 16.56
CA PHE A 459 -0.02 -2.17 15.32
C PHE A 459 -0.82 -3.23 14.56
N LEU A 460 -2.05 -2.90 14.16
CA LEU A 460 -2.92 -3.78 13.40
C LEU A 460 -3.44 -3.05 12.15
N SER A 461 -3.21 -3.62 10.98
CA SER A 461 -3.89 -3.21 9.75
C SER A 461 -5.02 -4.17 9.43
N VAL A 462 -6.21 -3.63 9.14
CA VAL A 462 -7.41 -4.41 8.80
C VAL A 462 -8.02 -3.88 7.51
N GLU A 463 -8.13 -4.73 6.51
CA GLU A 463 -8.67 -4.38 5.20
C GLU A 463 -9.95 -5.17 4.90
N SER A 464 -11.01 -4.47 4.48
CA SER A 464 -12.14 -5.08 3.76
C SER A 464 -11.96 -4.90 2.25
N GLY A 465 -11.18 -5.80 1.64
CA GLY A 465 -10.79 -5.72 0.23
C GLY A 465 -11.91 -6.13 -0.75
N ARG A 466 -12.98 -6.78 -0.27
CA ARG A 466 -14.09 -7.23 -1.15
C ARG A 466 -15.09 -6.12 -1.50
N ILE A 467 -15.01 -4.96 -0.83
CA ILE A 467 -15.78 -3.76 -1.18
C ILE A 467 -15.43 -3.31 -2.61
N ASP A 468 -14.14 -3.08 -2.88
CA ASP A 468 -13.59 -2.74 -4.19
C ASP A 468 -13.96 -3.78 -5.27
N HIS A 469 -13.68 -5.06 -5.01
CA HIS A 469 -13.99 -6.13 -5.97
C HIS A 469 -15.48 -6.18 -6.34
N SER A 470 -16.38 -5.90 -5.38
CA SER A 470 -17.82 -5.82 -5.64
C SER A 470 -18.17 -4.63 -6.54
N HIS A 471 -17.56 -3.47 -6.30
CA HIS A 471 -17.72 -2.30 -7.16
C HIS A 471 -17.21 -2.55 -8.58
N HIS A 472 -16.02 -3.15 -8.72
CA HIS A 472 -15.45 -3.57 -10.01
C HIS A 472 -16.39 -4.48 -10.81
N ALA A 473 -17.06 -5.42 -10.14
CA ALA A 473 -18.07 -6.30 -10.73
C ALA A 473 -19.40 -5.58 -11.05
N GLY A 474 -19.58 -4.33 -10.60
CA GLY A 474 -20.82 -3.56 -10.73
C GLY A 474 -21.92 -4.02 -9.78
N SER A 475 -21.58 -4.68 -8.66
CA SER A 475 -22.51 -5.14 -7.64
C SER A 475 -22.53 -4.21 -6.44
N ALA A 476 -23.48 -3.28 -6.41
CA ALA A 476 -23.70 -2.48 -5.21
C ALA A 476 -24.15 -3.33 -4.03
N TYR A 477 -24.93 -4.41 -4.24
CA TYR A 477 -25.34 -5.29 -3.14
C TYR A 477 -24.12 -5.84 -2.39
N GLY A 478 -23.17 -6.44 -3.11
CA GLY A 478 -21.94 -6.97 -2.51
C GLY A 478 -21.15 -5.89 -1.78
N ALA A 479 -20.90 -4.76 -2.45
CA ALA A 479 -20.06 -3.69 -1.91
C ALA A 479 -20.62 -3.10 -0.60
N LEU A 480 -21.95 -2.90 -0.54
CA LEU A 480 -22.60 -2.39 0.67
C LEU A 480 -22.61 -3.44 1.78
N THR A 481 -22.83 -4.72 1.47
CA THR A 481 -22.78 -5.81 2.47
C THR A 481 -21.38 -5.97 3.06
N ASP A 482 -20.31 -5.94 2.26
CA ASP A 482 -18.93 -5.99 2.76
C ASP A 482 -18.56 -4.74 3.59
N THR A 483 -19.12 -3.57 3.25
CA THR A 483 -18.96 -2.34 4.05
C THR A 483 -19.64 -2.48 5.42
N ILE A 484 -20.80 -3.13 5.49
CA ILE A 484 -21.49 -3.39 6.76
C ILE A 484 -20.67 -4.36 7.62
N ALA A 485 -20.14 -5.44 7.04
CA ALA A 485 -19.24 -6.36 7.75
C ALA A 485 -17.98 -5.66 8.28
N PHE A 486 -17.44 -4.73 7.50
CA PHE A 486 -16.32 -3.87 7.92
C PHE A 486 -16.70 -2.94 9.09
N SER A 487 -17.89 -2.33 9.05
CA SER A 487 -18.43 -1.55 10.17
C SER A 487 -18.56 -2.39 11.44
N GLU A 488 -18.96 -3.66 11.34
CA GLU A 488 -19.00 -4.58 12.49
C GLU A 488 -17.61 -4.87 13.06
N ALA A 489 -16.60 -5.09 12.21
CA ALA A 489 -15.22 -5.28 12.65
C ALA A 489 -14.66 -4.06 13.40
N ILE A 490 -14.96 -2.85 12.92
CA ILE A 490 -14.59 -1.60 13.59
C ILE A 490 -15.28 -1.47 14.95
N ALA A 491 -16.57 -1.83 15.03
CA ALA A 491 -17.31 -1.80 16.30
C ALA A 491 -16.69 -2.75 17.34
N ILE A 492 -16.23 -3.92 16.90
CA ILE A 492 -15.54 -4.89 17.76
C ILE A 492 -14.20 -4.34 18.25
N ALA A 493 -13.42 -3.73 17.38
CA ALA A 493 -12.14 -3.13 17.79
C ALA A 493 -12.34 -1.98 18.80
N ASP A 494 -13.35 -1.14 18.57
CA ASP A 494 -13.73 -0.08 19.51
C ASP A 494 -14.18 -0.65 20.87
N GLU A 495 -14.94 -1.75 20.89
CA GLU A 495 -15.37 -2.43 22.12
C GLU A 495 -14.19 -3.08 22.88
N MET A 496 -13.20 -3.60 22.16
CA MET A 496 -12.09 -4.37 22.73
C MET A 496 -10.89 -3.53 23.16
N THR A 497 -10.87 -2.24 22.82
CA THR A 497 -9.73 -1.35 23.09
C THR A 497 -10.14 -0.14 23.92
N ASN A 498 -9.16 0.61 24.42
CA ASN A 498 -9.40 1.80 25.24
C ASN A 498 -8.97 3.06 24.49
N ASP A 499 -9.89 4.02 24.34
CA ASP A 499 -9.63 5.31 23.71
C ASP A 499 -8.48 6.11 24.36
N GLU A 500 -8.15 5.82 25.62
CA GLU A 500 -7.03 6.48 26.31
C GLU A 500 -5.66 6.06 25.78
N ASP A 501 -5.55 4.85 25.21
CA ASP A 501 -4.26 4.29 24.77
C ASP A 501 -4.29 3.69 23.35
N THR A 502 -5.43 3.70 22.67
CA THR A 502 -5.57 3.10 21.34
C THR A 502 -6.06 4.12 20.33
N LEU A 503 -5.27 4.34 19.28
CA LEU A 503 -5.67 5.12 18.11
C LEU A 503 -6.33 4.20 17.09
N ILE A 504 -7.57 4.49 16.72
CA ILE A 504 -8.27 3.83 15.60
C ILE A 504 -8.46 4.86 14.49
N ILE A 505 -8.01 4.53 13.29
CA ILE A 505 -8.28 5.29 12.05
C ILE A 505 -9.04 4.39 11.10
N VAL A 506 -10.14 4.88 10.56
CA VAL A 506 -10.94 4.24 9.50
C VAL A 506 -10.89 5.12 8.26
N THR A 507 -10.56 4.54 7.13
CA THR A 507 -10.49 5.27 5.86
C THR A 507 -10.73 4.34 4.68
N ALA A 508 -10.58 4.88 3.47
CA ALA A 508 -10.46 4.13 2.23
C ALA A 508 -9.15 4.50 1.56
N ASP A 509 -8.70 3.65 0.66
CA ASP A 509 -7.56 3.90 -0.19
C ASP A 509 -7.94 4.75 -1.42
N HIS A 510 -9.13 4.51 -1.99
CA HIS A 510 -9.77 5.31 -3.04
C HIS A 510 -11.31 5.14 -3.06
N GLY A 511 -11.98 5.77 -4.02
CA GLY A 511 -13.41 5.60 -4.28
C GLY A 511 -13.67 4.79 -5.55
N HIS A 512 -14.95 4.75 -5.96
CA HIS A 512 -15.41 4.21 -7.24
C HIS A 512 -16.30 5.19 -7.98
N VAL A 513 -16.52 4.98 -9.29
CA VAL A 513 -17.49 5.78 -10.07
C VAL A 513 -18.95 5.39 -9.80
N PHE A 514 -19.20 5.00 -8.54
CA PHE A 514 -20.45 4.65 -7.90
C PHE A 514 -21.21 5.90 -7.45
N THR A 515 -22.49 5.98 -7.81
CA THR A 515 -23.31 7.17 -7.59
C THR A 515 -24.63 6.85 -6.89
N ILE A 516 -25.12 7.83 -6.13
CA ILE A 516 -26.47 7.87 -5.58
C ILE A 516 -27.24 8.97 -6.34
N ALA A 517 -28.22 8.57 -7.13
CA ALA A 517 -28.94 9.41 -8.08
C ALA A 517 -30.43 9.53 -7.75
N GLY A 518 -31.08 10.47 -8.44
CA GLY A 518 -32.53 10.71 -8.37
C GLY A 518 -32.96 11.50 -7.14
N TYR A 519 -34.29 11.48 -6.90
CA TYR A 519 -34.93 12.12 -5.74
C TYR A 519 -35.81 11.12 -4.99
N PRO A 520 -35.25 9.97 -4.53
CA PRO A 520 -36.02 8.97 -3.82
C PRO A 520 -36.61 9.56 -2.52
N LYS A 521 -37.80 9.10 -2.14
CA LYS A 521 -38.39 9.43 -0.85
C LYS A 521 -37.54 8.83 0.27
N ARG A 522 -37.59 9.45 1.44
CA ARG A 522 -36.99 8.89 2.66
C ARG A 522 -37.56 7.49 2.94
N GLY A 523 -36.71 6.51 3.23
CA GLY A 523 -37.09 5.11 3.37
C GLY A 523 -37.31 4.36 2.06
N ASN A 524 -36.90 4.91 0.91
CA ASN A 524 -36.83 4.16 -0.33
C ASN A 524 -35.72 3.11 -0.22
N PRO A 525 -35.94 1.85 -0.62
CA PRO A 525 -34.87 0.86 -0.64
C PRO A 525 -33.65 1.38 -1.39
N ILE A 526 -32.48 1.39 -0.75
CA ILE A 526 -31.29 2.02 -1.34
C ILE A 526 -30.83 1.30 -2.61
N LEU A 527 -30.96 -0.04 -2.63
CA LEU A 527 -30.72 -0.89 -3.81
C LEU A 527 -31.88 -0.83 -4.83
N GLY A 528 -32.97 -0.14 -4.49
CA GLY A 528 -34.20 -0.11 -5.26
C GLY A 528 -34.22 0.89 -6.42
N LYS A 529 -35.33 0.84 -7.15
CA LYS A 529 -35.74 1.90 -8.09
C LYS A 529 -36.07 3.19 -7.34
N VAL A 530 -35.95 4.33 -8.00
CA VAL A 530 -36.31 5.62 -7.40
C VAL A 530 -37.83 5.72 -7.26
N ILE A 531 -38.36 5.71 -6.02
CA ILE A 531 -39.75 6.09 -5.74
C ILE A 531 -39.77 7.51 -5.18
N GLY A 532 -40.37 8.46 -5.91
CA GLY A 532 -40.39 9.86 -5.52
C GLY A 532 -41.25 10.17 -4.29
N VAL A 533 -41.05 11.35 -3.69
CA VAL A 533 -41.85 11.84 -2.55
C VAL A 533 -43.34 11.89 -2.91
N GLY A 534 -44.17 11.26 -2.07
CA GLY A 534 -45.62 11.16 -2.29
C GLY A 534 -46.04 10.10 -3.32
N GLN A 535 -45.09 9.36 -3.89
CA GLN A 535 -45.36 8.29 -4.85
C GLN A 535 -45.29 6.90 -4.19
N THR A 536 -45.98 5.96 -4.84
CA THR A 536 -45.98 4.53 -4.50
C THR A 536 -45.34 3.67 -5.59
N GLU A 537 -45.33 4.17 -6.83
CA GLU A 537 -44.73 3.52 -7.99
C GLU A 537 -43.35 4.10 -8.33
N ALA A 538 -42.56 3.33 -9.09
CA ALA A 538 -41.25 3.77 -9.57
C ALA A 538 -41.36 5.01 -10.46
N THR A 539 -40.42 5.93 -10.28
CA THR A 539 -40.28 7.14 -11.09
C THR A 539 -39.75 6.75 -12.46
N LEU A 540 -40.44 7.18 -13.52
CA LEU A 540 -40.00 6.98 -14.89
C LEU A 540 -39.07 8.13 -15.32
N ALA A 541 -38.01 7.78 -16.05
CA ALA A 541 -37.16 8.73 -16.75
C ALA A 541 -37.85 9.23 -18.04
N ALA A 542 -37.17 10.11 -18.79
CA ALA A 542 -37.72 10.73 -20.01
C ALA A 542 -37.97 9.74 -21.17
N ASP A 543 -37.46 8.52 -21.07
CA ASP A 543 -37.67 7.41 -22.00
C ASP A 543 -38.74 6.42 -21.52
N ASP A 544 -39.56 6.83 -20.55
CA ASP A 544 -40.65 6.07 -19.93
C ASP A 544 -40.21 4.78 -19.21
N LYS A 545 -38.93 4.68 -18.81
CA LYS A 545 -38.39 3.54 -18.05
C LYS A 545 -38.02 3.91 -16.61
N PRO A 546 -38.20 3.00 -15.63
CA PRO A 546 -37.75 3.25 -14.26
C PRO A 546 -36.23 3.11 -14.13
N TYR A 547 -35.61 3.86 -13.23
CA TYR A 547 -34.17 3.83 -12.97
C TYR A 547 -33.86 3.62 -11.49
N THR A 548 -32.67 3.10 -11.18
CA THR A 548 -32.20 2.81 -9.82
C THR A 548 -31.66 4.04 -9.12
N THR A 549 -31.74 4.02 -7.78
CA THR A 549 -31.07 5.02 -6.94
C THR A 549 -29.56 4.90 -7.08
N LEU A 550 -29.04 3.67 -7.16
CA LEU A 550 -27.61 3.41 -7.30
C LEU A 550 -27.24 3.11 -8.74
N GLY A 551 -26.05 3.52 -9.16
CA GLY A 551 -25.52 3.22 -10.49
C GLY A 551 -24.02 3.42 -10.59
N TYR A 552 -23.46 3.06 -11.74
CA TYR A 552 -22.05 3.30 -12.06
C TYR A 552 -21.91 4.09 -13.35
N THR A 553 -20.81 4.86 -13.45
CA THR A 553 -20.52 5.59 -14.70
C THR A 553 -19.96 4.67 -15.78
N ASN A 554 -19.12 3.71 -15.42
CA ASN A 554 -18.51 2.75 -16.34
C ASN A 554 -18.51 1.33 -15.74
N GLY A 555 -18.07 0.33 -16.51
CA GLY A 555 -18.01 -1.06 -16.08
C GLY A 555 -18.80 -2.01 -16.97
N ARG A 556 -19.08 -3.21 -16.45
CA ARG A 556 -19.77 -4.27 -17.21
C ARG A 556 -21.23 -3.95 -17.48
N GLY A 557 -21.86 -3.15 -16.63
CA GLY A 557 -23.28 -2.77 -16.73
C GLY A 557 -24.25 -3.84 -16.26
N PHE A 558 -25.49 -3.75 -16.73
CA PHE A 558 -26.65 -4.46 -16.20
C PHE A 558 -26.50 -5.99 -16.22
N GLN A 559 -26.75 -6.64 -15.08
CA GLN A 559 -27.02 -8.08 -15.00
C GLN A 559 -28.18 -8.34 -14.05
N ASN A 560 -28.97 -9.38 -14.33
CA ASN A 560 -30.04 -9.85 -13.44
C ASN A 560 -29.90 -11.36 -13.27
N LEU A 561 -29.18 -11.76 -12.23
CA LEU A 561 -28.84 -13.15 -11.94
C LEU A 561 -29.74 -13.78 -10.87
N GLY A 562 -30.69 -13.02 -10.32
CA GLY A 562 -31.64 -13.47 -9.30
C GLY A 562 -31.11 -13.36 -7.87
N ASN A 563 -31.89 -13.82 -6.89
CA ASN A 563 -31.60 -13.66 -5.46
C ASN A 563 -30.67 -14.73 -4.88
N GLU A 564 -30.44 -15.83 -5.60
CA GLU A 564 -29.63 -16.96 -5.14
C GLU A 564 -28.14 -16.81 -5.52
N ILE A 565 -27.80 -15.77 -6.28
CA ILE A 565 -26.43 -15.48 -6.70
C ILE A 565 -25.88 -14.36 -5.81
N THR A 566 -25.02 -14.74 -4.87
CA THR A 566 -24.40 -13.87 -3.89
C THR A 566 -22.94 -13.53 -4.20
N ASN A 567 -22.31 -14.30 -5.10
CA ASN A 567 -20.98 -14.02 -5.60
C ASN A 567 -21.02 -12.95 -6.70
N ALA A 568 -20.48 -11.76 -6.43
CA ALA A 568 -20.44 -10.67 -7.40
C ALA A 568 -19.60 -11.01 -8.65
N ASP A 569 -18.61 -11.89 -8.55
CA ASP A 569 -17.75 -12.28 -9.67
C ASP A 569 -18.51 -13.05 -10.76
N ALA A 570 -19.73 -13.54 -10.48
CA ALA A 570 -20.60 -14.18 -11.47
C ALA A 570 -20.85 -13.29 -12.71
N ALA A 571 -20.81 -11.96 -12.57
CA ALA A 571 -20.92 -11.03 -13.70
C ALA A 571 -19.76 -11.11 -14.71
N TYR A 572 -18.58 -11.59 -14.31
CA TYR A 572 -17.44 -11.74 -15.22
C TYR A 572 -17.65 -12.84 -16.26
N ALA A 573 -18.49 -13.85 -15.94
CA ALA A 573 -18.90 -14.89 -16.88
C ALA A 573 -19.97 -14.43 -17.88
N MET A 574 -20.57 -13.26 -17.65
CA MET A 574 -21.64 -12.71 -18.49
C MET A 574 -21.09 -11.74 -19.54
N PRO A 575 -21.73 -11.58 -20.71
CA PRO A 575 -21.37 -10.54 -21.66
C PRO A 575 -21.52 -9.13 -21.06
N ILE A 576 -20.66 -8.19 -21.48
CA ILE A 576 -20.79 -6.76 -21.12
C ILE A 576 -22.13 -6.23 -21.64
N ALA A 577 -22.89 -5.58 -20.76
CA ALA A 577 -24.27 -5.12 -20.98
C ALA A 577 -24.47 -3.67 -20.48
N ALA A 578 -23.56 -2.77 -20.82
CA ALA A 578 -23.70 -1.34 -20.56
C ALA A 578 -24.85 -0.70 -21.36
N GLY A 579 -25.34 0.44 -20.87
CA GLY A 579 -26.44 1.20 -21.44
C GLY A 579 -27.76 1.08 -20.67
N ARG A 580 -28.82 1.59 -21.29
CA ARG A 580 -30.16 1.74 -20.70
C ARG A 580 -31.05 0.52 -20.95
N HIS A 581 -31.48 -0.14 -19.88
CA HIS A 581 -32.34 -1.33 -19.87
C HIS A 581 -33.74 -0.99 -19.36
N ASP A 582 -34.73 -1.85 -19.59
CA ASP A 582 -36.03 -1.69 -18.95
C ASP A 582 -36.06 -2.46 -17.63
N LEU A 583 -36.14 -1.72 -16.52
CA LEU A 583 -36.11 -2.30 -15.18
C LEU A 583 -37.50 -2.54 -14.61
N THR A 584 -38.58 -2.33 -15.37
CA THR A 584 -39.96 -2.41 -14.87
C THR A 584 -40.22 -3.71 -14.08
N GLU A 585 -39.91 -4.86 -14.70
CA GLU A 585 -40.12 -6.19 -14.12
C GLU A 585 -38.86 -6.76 -13.41
N VAL A 586 -37.81 -5.97 -13.23
CA VAL A 586 -36.55 -6.40 -12.61
C VAL A 586 -36.60 -6.17 -11.10
N ASN A 587 -36.22 -7.17 -10.31
CA ASN A 587 -35.95 -6.99 -8.89
C ASN A 587 -34.54 -6.42 -8.69
N THR A 588 -34.44 -5.09 -8.61
CA THR A 588 -33.14 -4.40 -8.49
C THR A 588 -32.52 -4.52 -7.09
N GLU A 589 -33.29 -4.99 -6.11
CA GLU A 589 -32.82 -5.22 -4.73
C GLU A 589 -32.19 -6.61 -4.55
N SER A 590 -32.16 -7.44 -5.60
CA SER A 590 -31.57 -8.78 -5.54
C SER A 590 -30.04 -8.75 -5.42
N SER A 591 -29.47 -9.76 -4.75
CA SER A 591 -28.03 -9.96 -4.62
C SER A 591 -27.32 -10.15 -5.96
N GLY A 592 -27.98 -10.80 -6.93
CA GLY A 592 -27.48 -10.99 -8.28
C GLY A 592 -27.81 -9.86 -9.26
N PHE A 593 -28.29 -8.70 -8.79
CA PHE A 593 -28.49 -7.53 -9.63
C PHE A 593 -27.23 -6.66 -9.69
N HIS A 594 -26.72 -6.47 -10.91
CA HIS A 594 -25.61 -5.57 -11.19
C HIS A 594 -26.16 -4.31 -11.86
N GLN A 595 -25.77 -3.14 -11.35
CA GLN A 595 -26.34 -1.88 -11.78
C GLN A 595 -25.98 -1.55 -13.24
N GLU A 596 -26.80 -0.68 -13.85
CA GLU A 596 -26.48 -0.14 -15.17
C GLU A 596 -25.20 0.71 -15.11
N ALA A 597 -24.43 0.65 -16.20
CA ALA A 597 -23.26 1.48 -16.44
C ALA A 597 -23.36 2.16 -17.80
N LEU A 598 -22.86 3.39 -17.94
CA LEU A 598 -22.93 4.14 -19.20
C LEU A 598 -21.81 3.72 -20.17
N VAL A 599 -20.57 3.63 -19.69
CA VAL A 599 -19.39 3.31 -20.51
C VAL A 599 -19.01 1.84 -20.34
N PRO A 600 -19.03 1.01 -21.40
CA PRO A 600 -18.73 -0.41 -21.31
C PRO A 600 -17.24 -0.66 -21.04
N LEU A 601 -16.94 -1.39 -19.96
CA LEU A 601 -15.60 -1.88 -19.62
C LEU A 601 -15.69 -3.32 -19.08
N THR A 602 -14.56 -4.01 -19.04
CA THR A 602 -14.48 -5.37 -18.46
C THR A 602 -14.55 -5.37 -16.94
N SER A 603 -14.18 -4.26 -16.31
CA SER A 603 -14.27 -3.95 -14.89
C SER A 603 -14.68 -2.49 -14.75
N GLU A 604 -15.48 -2.17 -13.74
CA GLU A 604 -15.67 -0.77 -13.34
C GLU A 604 -14.34 -0.18 -12.83
N THR A 605 -14.16 1.14 -12.90
CA THR A 605 -12.92 1.81 -12.48
C THR A 605 -13.04 2.47 -11.12
N HIS A 606 -11.92 2.57 -10.39
CA HIS A 606 -11.81 3.49 -9.26
C HIS A 606 -12.18 4.93 -9.65
N SER A 607 -12.34 5.77 -8.63
CA SER A 607 -12.52 7.21 -8.77
C SER A 607 -11.43 7.99 -8.02
N GLY A 608 -11.22 9.24 -8.44
CA GLY A 608 -10.12 10.10 -7.96
C GLY A 608 -10.54 11.22 -7.03
N GLU A 609 -11.79 11.23 -6.55
CA GLU A 609 -12.21 12.17 -5.50
C GLU A 609 -11.65 11.78 -4.13
N ASP A 610 -11.69 12.75 -3.22
CA ASP A 610 -11.31 12.54 -1.84
C ASP A 610 -12.20 11.50 -1.14
N VAL A 611 -11.59 10.73 -0.24
CA VAL A 611 -12.28 9.73 0.59
C VAL A 611 -12.34 10.17 2.05
N GLY A 612 -13.24 9.56 2.84
CA GLY A 612 -13.39 9.88 4.26
C GLY A 612 -12.23 9.34 5.11
N ILE A 613 -11.87 10.08 6.15
CA ILE A 613 -11.04 9.61 7.27
C ILE A 613 -11.85 9.82 8.55
N TYR A 614 -11.95 8.82 9.40
CA TYR A 614 -12.62 8.86 10.69
C TYR A 614 -11.66 8.37 11.76
N ALA A 615 -11.53 9.08 12.89
CA ALA A 615 -10.55 8.72 13.90
C ALA A 615 -11.04 8.92 15.34
N LYS A 616 -10.54 8.06 16.23
CA LYS A 616 -10.78 8.07 17.67
C LYS A 616 -9.51 7.67 18.42
N GLY A 617 -9.37 8.15 19.67
CA GLY A 617 -8.22 7.87 20.51
C GLY A 617 -7.08 8.90 20.43
N PRO A 618 -5.87 8.58 20.92
CA PRO A 618 -4.79 9.55 21.02
C PRO A 618 -4.30 10.02 19.65
N GLY A 619 -4.17 11.32 19.47
CA GLY A 619 -3.78 11.92 18.18
C GLY A 619 -4.91 12.04 17.14
N ALA A 620 -6.08 11.46 17.37
CA ALA A 620 -7.18 11.47 16.41
C ALA A 620 -7.68 12.87 16.01
N PHE A 621 -7.54 13.87 16.89
CA PHE A 621 -7.88 15.27 16.61
C PHE A 621 -7.08 15.91 15.44
N LEU A 622 -5.98 15.28 15.06
CA LEU A 622 -5.18 15.67 13.89
C LEU A 622 -5.87 15.34 12.56
N VAL A 623 -6.87 14.45 12.59
CA VAL A 623 -7.75 14.18 11.45
C VAL A 623 -8.83 15.27 11.40
N ASN A 624 -8.57 16.32 10.62
CA ASN A 624 -9.54 17.37 10.34
C ASN A 624 -9.31 17.98 8.95
N GLY A 625 -10.34 18.57 8.36
CA GLY A 625 -10.24 19.23 7.05
C GLY A 625 -9.94 18.26 5.90
N THR A 626 -9.26 18.77 4.87
CA THR A 626 -8.81 17.99 3.70
C THR A 626 -7.31 17.80 3.76
N ASN A 627 -6.86 16.55 3.65
CA ASN A 627 -5.48 16.15 3.88
C ASN A 627 -4.91 15.41 2.67
N GLU A 628 -3.59 15.37 2.55
CA GLU A 628 -2.96 14.34 1.73
C GLU A 628 -3.14 12.97 2.40
N GLN A 629 -3.33 11.91 1.61
CA GLN A 629 -3.53 10.56 2.15
C GLN A 629 -2.35 10.07 3.01
N HIS A 630 -1.12 10.44 2.66
CA HIS A 630 0.06 10.05 3.42
C HIS A 630 0.10 10.66 4.84
N MET A 631 -0.73 11.67 5.14
CA MET A 631 -0.90 12.25 6.47
C MET A 631 -1.32 11.19 7.52
N ILE A 632 -2.04 10.15 7.10
CA ILE A 632 -2.49 9.06 7.97
C ILE A 632 -1.30 8.40 8.69
N TYR A 633 -0.22 8.10 7.97
CA TYR A 633 1.02 7.60 8.56
C TYR A 633 1.55 8.52 9.67
N HIS A 634 1.62 9.83 9.40
CA HIS A 634 2.19 10.79 10.33
C HIS A 634 1.36 10.95 11.60
N VAL A 635 0.05 10.77 11.52
CA VAL A 635 -0.82 10.74 12.71
C VAL A 635 -0.53 9.49 13.54
N MET A 636 -0.41 8.33 12.90
CA MET A 636 -0.06 7.08 13.58
C MET A 636 1.31 7.17 14.25
N ASP A 637 2.33 7.66 13.53
CA ASP A 637 3.68 7.86 14.06
C ASP A 637 3.71 8.92 15.16
N PHE A 638 2.99 10.05 15.02
CA PHE A 638 2.90 11.04 16.09
C PHE A 638 2.27 10.45 17.35
N ALA A 639 1.14 9.76 17.20
CA ALA A 639 0.38 9.23 18.32
C ALA A 639 1.13 8.11 19.05
N SER A 640 1.84 7.23 18.33
CA SER A 640 2.53 6.09 18.94
C SER A 640 4.05 6.25 19.07
N ASP A 641 4.62 7.32 18.52
CA ASP A 641 6.06 7.60 18.45
C ASP A 641 6.85 6.40 17.90
N LEU A 642 6.36 5.79 16.82
CA LEU A 642 6.91 4.55 16.27
C LEU A 642 8.37 4.77 15.85
N THR A 643 8.64 5.85 15.12
CA THR A 643 9.98 6.26 14.69
C THR A 643 10.92 6.49 15.88
N GLY A 644 10.45 7.20 16.92
CA GLY A 644 11.26 7.47 18.11
C GLY A 644 11.59 6.20 18.90
N LYS A 645 10.62 5.29 19.03
CA LYS A 645 10.77 4.02 19.74
C LYS A 645 11.63 3.02 18.97
N ALA A 646 11.45 2.90 17.65
CA ALA A 646 12.31 2.08 16.79
C ALA A 646 13.77 2.54 16.86
N ASN A 647 14.03 3.84 16.73
CA ASN A 647 15.40 4.41 16.85
C ASN A 647 16.02 4.24 18.24
N SER A 648 15.24 3.97 19.28
CA SER A 648 15.77 3.71 20.63
C SER A 648 16.21 2.26 20.81
N ASN A 649 15.79 1.36 19.92
CA ASN A 649 16.13 -0.05 19.91
C ASN A 649 17.22 -0.40 18.88
N LEU A 650 17.45 0.48 17.88
CA LEU A 650 18.62 0.52 16.99
C LEU A 650 19.83 1.11 17.73
#